data_AF-A0A8H3USF2-F1
#
_entry.id   AF-A0A8H3USF2-F1
#
_cell.length_a   1.000
_cell.length_b   1.000
_cell.length_c   1.000
_cell.angle_alpha   90.00
_cell.angle_beta   90.00
_cell.angle_gamma   90.00
#
_symmetry.space_group_name_H-M   'P 1'
#
loop_
_entity.id
_entity.type
_entity.pdbx_description
1 polymer ?
#
loop_
_entity_poly.entity_id
_entity_poly.type
_entity_poly.pdbx_seq_one_letter_code
_entity_poly.pdbx_strand_id
1 'polypeptide(L)'
;MNKFTILTLALAATATADHGPTGNGACVSQGLRFRGFLGEIASHGALLIATGPAATDPETRPRSTNTTVASSQNPAALTQAIDWVFANAGKGLYANVDSSRLAVWGQSCGGLEAYTAASHDDRVHHIGIFNSGQLEANASSAVAGTLAKPIFYFLGGPTDIAYKNGMLDYSNLPKTTPAFVGNHDKGHSAAFDDLNAGIVGNAGTQLLRWLLRGDETGRAWFTMGGWKTSGRYGQYLTAEEVNELIKPSKEASDIVHDWLADNGISHGLTYSPAGDWIHSQVSIRDAEKLLGTSYSTYRHKDGSVIVRTPEFSLPKLLLPHISSIQPTNSFFRVGAQRSGLQHTSPPEISRLEKVSKALDPNSTIAQACSDAGVTPTCLRTLYGTINYTPKSTNKTFMALCNYLGETSIRSDAQLFLKKYRPEALAGATDFKEISIDNGPLDNGGLNSTQLKDGSGVEGALDLQTMLGIAWPIPLTVYSTGGEQPEWIKLSNTSTNTNEPFLAWVQYMLALPPSSLPNVVSTSYGDSEKTVSPSYARAVCNSFAQLGARGVSVLFPSGDGGIGGENCFSKEFNTTYFGALFPASCPYITAVGGTHKVEPEVVAVYKRYAPGGGFSRYFSRPAYQDQAVADYFALNNDFKELEGFFNRSNRAWPDISAQSVKFPTFWNGTDSSTLGTSASTPAAAAIIALVNDALISAGKPVLGFLNPWLYLGGGGLTFTDVTKGSILGCNTTGFPASKGWDVASGWGTPYFPKILENLGIGPT
;
A
#
# COMPACT_ATOMS: atom_id res chain seq x y z
N MET A 1 5.01 12.83 -37.16
CA MET A 1 5.95 11.70 -36.95
C MET A 1 6.90 12.13 -35.85
N ASN A 2 7.02 11.35 -34.77
CA ASN A 2 7.80 11.77 -33.61
C ASN A 2 9.29 11.56 -33.89
N LYS A 3 10.09 12.63 -33.77
CA LYS A 3 11.56 12.51 -33.77
C LYS A 3 11.96 11.65 -32.57
N PHE A 4 12.82 10.67 -32.78
CA PHE A 4 13.43 9.91 -31.70
C PHE A 4 14.42 10.83 -30.97
N THR A 5 14.63 10.56 -29.69
CA THR A 5 15.60 11.31 -28.89
C THR A 5 16.86 10.47 -28.78
N ILE A 6 18.03 11.09 -28.82
CA ILE A 6 19.27 10.33 -28.58
C ILE A 6 19.51 10.25 -27.08
N LEU A 7 20.11 9.17 -26.64
CA LEU A 7 20.85 9.15 -25.40
C LEU A 7 22.12 8.35 -25.68
N THR A 8 23.27 9.02 -25.81
CA THR A 8 24.56 8.35 -25.99
C THR A 8 25.03 7.74 -24.67
N LEU A 9 24.27 6.74 -24.22
CA LEU A 9 24.46 6.04 -22.97
C LEU A 9 25.73 5.20 -23.04
N ALA A 10 26.82 5.82 -22.62
CA ALA A 10 27.98 5.11 -22.17
C ALA A 10 27.66 4.26 -20.93
N LEU A 11 28.14 3.02 -20.96
CA LEU A 11 28.33 2.08 -19.86
C LEU A 11 29.38 1.09 -20.40
N ALA A 12 30.61 1.50 -20.75
CA ALA A 12 31.16 1.06 -22.05
C ALA A 12 32.68 1.29 -22.38
N ALA A 13 33.39 0.32 -23.00
CA ALA A 13 34.70 0.52 -23.68
C ALA A 13 34.99 -0.40 -24.91
N THR A 14 35.05 0.14 -26.14
CA THR A 14 35.22 -0.58 -27.43
C THR A 14 36.67 -0.98 -27.77
N ALA A 15 36.85 -1.87 -28.78
CA ALA A 15 38.05 -1.96 -29.65
C ALA A 15 38.32 -0.67 -30.46
N THR A 16 39.04 -0.63 -31.59
CA THR A 16 39.81 -1.62 -32.39
C THR A 16 40.93 -0.84 -33.13
N ALA A 17 41.98 -1.41 -33.73
CA ALA A 17 42.36 -2.81 -33.93
C ALA A 17 43.90 -2.96 -33.91
N ASP A 18 44.44 -3.78 -33.00
CA ASP A 18 45.57 -4.71 -33.27
C ASP A 18 45.88 -5.62 -32.05
N HIS A 19 45.52 -5.19 -30.83
CA HIS A 19 45.84 -5.93 -29.58
C HIS A 19 44.69 -5.94 -28.54
N GLY A 20 44.32 -7.14 -28.03
CA GLY A 20 43.69 -7.35 -26.70
C GLY A 20 42.18 -7.02 -26.48
N PRO A 21 41.53 -7.55 -25.40
CA PRO A 21 40.09 -7.37 -25.11
C PRO A 21 39.69 -6.24 -24.10
N THR A 22 38.55 -5.55 -24.30
CA THR A 22 38.06 -4.32 -23.57
C THR A 22 36.50 -4.22 -23.38
N GLY A 23 35.92 -3.44 -22.42
CA GLY A 23 34.43 -3.23 -22.31
C GLY A 23 33.78 -2.55 -21.06
N ASN A 24 32.54 -2.97 -20.72
CA ASN A 24 31.50 -2.15 -20.03
C ASN A 24 31.47 -2.12 -18.49
N GLY A 25 32.04 -1.10 -17.86
CA GLY A 25 31.85 -0.85 -16.42
C GLY A 25 32.28 -2.04 -15.55
N ALA A 26 32.19 -1.93 -14.23
CA ALA A 26 32.79 -2.90 -13.28
C ALA A 26 34.24 -3.34 -13.64
N CYS A 27 34.94 -2.54 -14.46
CA CYS A 27 36.25 -2.79 -15.05
C CYS A 27 36.36 -4.10 -15.89
N VAL A 28 35.28 -4.49 -16.62
CA VAL A 28 35.20 -5.74 -17.41
C VAL A 28 34.98 -5.55 -18.93
N SER A 29 34.86 -6.69 -19.63
CA SER A 29 34.97 -6.94 -21.08
C SER A 29 33.84 -6.56 -22.09
N GLN A 30 32.64 -6.13 -21.68
CA GLN A 30 31.42 -6.64 -22.37
C GLN A 30 30.27 -5.66 -22.72
N GLY A 31 30.08 -5.36 -24.01
CA GLY A 31 29.05 -4.48 -24.62
C GLY A 31 27.60 -4.63 -24.12
N LEU A 32 27.24 -5.80 -23.58
CA LEU A 32 25.90 -6.13 -23.10
C LEU A 32 25.82 -6.41 -21.59
N ARG A 33 26.86 -6.11 -20.80
CA ARG A 33 26.90 -6.41 -19.34
C ARG A 33 25.67 -5.92 -18.57
N PHE A 34 25.12 -4.77 -18.98
CA PHE A 34 23.97 -4.12 -18.37
C PHE A 34 22.73 -4.14 -19.28
N ARG A 35 22.54 -5.18 -20.10
CA ARG A 35 21.44 -5.28 -21.07
C ARG A 35 20.04 -4.97 -20.51
N GLY A 36 19.77 -5.28 -19.23
CA GLY A 36 18.51 -4.95 -18.57
C GLY A 36 18.28 -3.44 -18.45
N PHE A 37 19.31 -2.69 -18.04
CA PHE A 37 19.31 -1.23 -18.04
C PHE A 37 19.21 -0.69 -19.47
N LEU A 38 20.06 -1.18 -20.38
CA LEU A 38 20.07 -0.72 -21.79
C LEU A 38 18.69 -0.93 -22.45
N GLY A 39 18.07 -2.09 -22.28
CA GLY A 39 16.76 -2.42 -22.84
C GLY A 39 15.64 -1.55 -22.26
N GLU A 40 15.63 -1.36 -20.94
CA GLU A 40 14.69 -0.45 -20.26
C GLU A 40 14.79 0.96 -20.85
N ILE A 41 15.98 1.58 -20.86
CA ILE A 41 16.12 2.96 -21.34
C ILE A 41 15.80 3.09 -22.84
N ALA A 42 16.22 2.12 -23.67
CA ALA A 42 15.91 2.12 -25.10
C ALA A 42 14.40 2.07 -25.37
N SER A 43 13.64 1.32 -24.56
CA SER A 43 12.19 1.16 -24.72
C SER A 43 11.41 2.47 -24.58
N HIS A 44 11.94 3.47 -23.88
CA HIS A 44 11.32 4.80 -23.72
C HIS A 44 11.68 5.81 -24.84
N GLY A 45 12.27 5.32 -25.95
CA GLY A 45 12.48 6.08 -27.18
C GLY A 45 13.88 6.68 -27.33
N ALA A 46 14.91 5.93 -26.91
CA ALA A 46 16.31 6.34 -26.95
C ALA A 46 17.17 5.43 -27.85
N LEU A 47 18.01 6.02 -28.70
CA LEU A 47 19.13 5.32 -29.33
C LEU A 47 20.33 5.30 -28.37
N LEU A 48 20.80 4.11 -27.99
CA LEU A 48 21.92 3.91 -27.07
C LEU A 48 23.16 3.38 -27.79
N ILE A 49 24.35 3.79 -27.34
CA ILE A 49 25.64 3.28 -27.83
C ILE A 49 26.48 2.75 -26.67
N ALA A 50 26.24 1.48 -26.33
CA ALA A 50 27.09 0.75 -25.40
C ALA A 50 28.39 0.35 -26.13
N THR A 51 29.43 1.16 -25.97
CA THR A 51 30.76 0.84 -26.50
C THR A 51 31.35 -0.39 -25.79
N GLY A 52 31.95 -1.32 -26.53
CA GLY A 52 32.36 -2.64 -26.06
C GLY A 52 31.94 -3.73 -27.06
N PRO A 53 32.63 -4.87 -27.12
CA PRO A 53 32.18 -5.97 -27.97
C PRO A 53 30.88 -6.54 -27.39
N ALA A 54 29.85 -6.74 -28.21
CA ALA A 54 28.57 -7.35 -27.84
C ALA A 54 28.69 -8.88 -27.54
N ALA A 55 29.86 -9.33 -27.10
CA ALA A 55 30.25 -10.73 -27.07
C ALA A 55 29.43 -11.56 -26.09
N THR A 56 28.54 -12.39 -26.66
CA THR A 56 27.67 -13.40 -26.04
C THR A 56 26.58 -12.88 -25.10
N ASP A 57 25.38 -13.44 -25.26
CA ASP A 57 24.22 -13.15 -24.42
C ASP A 57 24.44 -13.71 -23.00
N PRO A 58 24.31 -12.88 -21.94
CA PRO A 58 24.39 -13.30 -20.55
C PRO A 58 23.49 -14.48 -20.15
N GLU A 59 22.37 -14.73 -20.83
CA GLU A 59 21.53 -15.91 -20.58
C GLU A 59 22.14 -17.23 -21.07
N THR A 60 23.06 -17.18 -22.04
CA THR A 60 23.59 -18.37 -22.73
C THR A 60 24.90 -18.92 -22.14
N ARG A 61 25.43 -18.31 -21.07
CA ARG A 61 26.66 -18.75 -20.40
C ARG A 61 26.50 -18.81 -18.88
N PRO A 62 26.89 -19.91 -18.20
CA PRO A 62 27.04 -19.88 -16.75
C PRO A 62 28.10 -18.84 -16.35
N ARG A 63 27.90 -18.16 -15.21
CA ARG A 63 28.82 -17.15 -14.65
C ARG A 63 30.24 -17.71 -14.55
N SER A 64 31.08 -17.41 -15.53
CA SER A 64 32.50 -17.76 -15.51
C SER A 64 33.25 -16.84 -14.56
N THR A 65 34.05 -17.43 -13.67
CA THR A 65 34.96 -16.71 -12.77
C THR A 65 36.17 -16.09 -13.49
N ASN A 66 36.40 -16.45 -14.76
CA ASN A 66 37.47 -15.89 -15.59
C ASN A 66 36.94 -14.80 -16.53
N THR A 67 36.60 -13.63 -15.97
CA THR A 67 36.60 -12.38 -16.73
C THR A 67 37.98 -11.75 -16.64
N THR A 68 38.66 -11.56 -17.79
CA THR A 68 39.85 -10.71 -17.86
C THR A 68 39.49 -9.30 -17.43
N VAL A 69 40.04 -8.87 -16.29
CA VAL A 69 39.92 -7.50 -15.79
C VAL A 69 40.58 -6.57 -16.79
N ALA A 70 39.86 -5.56 -17.28
CA ALA A 70 40.44 -4.52 -18.10
C ALA A 70 41.28 -3.60 -17.20
N SER A 71 42.59 -3.51 -17.44
CA SER A 71 43.54 -2.83 -16.54
C SER A 71 43.60 -1.31 -16.71
N SER A 72 42.77 -0.71 -17.56
CA SER A 72 42.74 0.74 -17.82
C SER A 72 41.40 1.22 -18.37
N GLN A 73 41.03 2.45 -18.01
CA GLN A 73 39.89 3.19 -18.57
C GLN A 73 40.12 3.58 -20.05
N ASN A 74 39.06 3.70 -20.84
CA ASN A 74 39.10 4.19 -22.22
C ASN A 74 38.02 5.26 -22.52
N PRO A 75 38.17 6.50 -22.00
CA PRO A 75 37.21 7.58 -22.28
C PRO A 75 37.15 7.98 -23.76
N ALA A 76 38.20 7.72 -24.55
CA ALA A 76 38.21 8.02 -25.99
C ALA A 76 37.17 7.20 -26.77
N ALA A 77 36.80 6.00 -26.30
CA ALA A 77 35.70 5.23 -26.88
C ALA A 77 34.35 5.95 -26.76
N LEU A 78 34.13 6.70 -25.67
CA LEU A 78 32.92 7.48 -25.47
C LEU A 78 32.93 8.72 -26.37
N THR A 79 34.07 9.39 -26.52
CA THR A 79 34.25 10.47 -27.50
C THR A 79 33.96 10.00 -28.93
N GLN A 80 34.45 8.83 -29.33
CA GLN A 80 34.13 8.23 -30.64
C GLN A 80 32.63 7.93 -30.81
N ALA A 81 31.92 7.53 -29.75
CA ALA A 81 30.48 7.34 -29.78
C ALA A 81 29.73 8.68 -29.97
N ILE A 82 30.19 9.76 -29.34
CA ILE A 82 29.67 11.12 -29.56
C ILE A 82 29.93 11.56 -31.01
N ASP A 83 31.16 11.37 -31.52
CA ASP A 83 31.53 11.70 -32.90
C ASP A 83 30.67 10.94 -33.92
N TRP A 84 30.47 9.64 -33.71
CA TRP A 84 29.61 8.81 -34.55
C TRP A 84 28.16 9.31 -34.54
N VAL A 85 27.63 9.71 -33.38
CA VAL A 85 26.28 10.28 -33.30
C VAL A 85 26.17 11.55 -34.14
N PHE A 86 27.09 12.49 -33.98
CA PHE A 86 27.07 13.74 -34.76
C PHE A 86 27.32 13.50 -36.26
N ALA A 87 28.05 12.45 -36.63
CA ALA A 87 28.25 12.07 -38.02
C ALA A 87 27.00 11.42 -38.67
N ASN A 88 26.15 10.72 -37.91
CA ASN A 88 25.07 9.87 -38.45
C ASN A 88 23.64 10.35 -38.11
N ALA A 89 23.46 11.16 -37.07
CA ALA A 89 22.17 11.74 -36.70
C ALA A 89 21.50 12.47 -37.89
N GLY A 90 20.18 12.29 -38.03
CA GLY A 90 19.40 12.82 -39.14
C GLY A 90 19.62 12.15 -40.50
N LYS A 91 20.38 11.04 -40.60
CA LYS A 91 20.72 10.38 -41.89
C LYS A 91 20.30 8.92 -41.93
N GLY A 92 19.75 8.48 -43.07
CA GLY A 92 19.47 7.05 -43.36
C GLY A 92 18.60 6.37 -42.29
N LEU A 93 19.07 5.24 -41.75
CA LEU A 93 18.42 4.51 -40.66
C LEU A 93 18.28 5.35 -39.37
N TYR A 94 19.07 6.42 -39.25
CA TYR A 94 19.09 7.36 -38.13
C TYR A 94 18.43 8.70 -38.51
N ALA A 95 17.54 8.73 -39.50
CA ALA A 95 16.83 9.95 -39.92
C ALA A 95 16.06 10.66 -38.79
N ASN A 96 15.60 9.92 -37.78
CA ASN A 96 14.84 10.47 -36.66
C ASN A 96 15.70 10.76 -35.40
N VAL A 97 17.02 10.56 -35.46
CA VAL A 97 17.96 10.60 -34.32
C VAL A 97 18.46 12.05 -34.17
N ASP A 98 18.15 12.69 -33.03
CA ASP A 98 18.35 14.14 -32.77
C ASP A 98 19.60 14.48 -31.94
N SER A 99 20.68 14.90 -32.61
CA SER A 99 21.99 15.15 -31.98
C SER A 99 22.06 16.36 -31.04
N SER A 100 21.05 17.24 -30.99
CA SER A 100 21.06 18.35 -30.02
C SER A 100 20.67 17.93 -28.60
N ARG A 101 20.43 16.64 -28.37
CA ARG A 101 19.94 16.08 -27.10
C ARG A 101 20.76 14.84 -26.77
N LEU A 102 21.95 15.07 -26.18
CA LEU A 102 22.93 14.04 -25.86
C LEU A 102 23.37 14.14 -24.39
N ALA A 103 23.43 12.99 -23.73
CA ALA A 103 23.99 12.82 -22.39
C ALA A 103 24.90 11.58 -22.36
N VAL A 104 25.86 11.55 -21.45
CA VAL A 104 26.85 10.47 -21.27
C VAL A 104 26.81 10.00 -19.83
N TRP A 105 26.45 8.74 -19.60
CA TRP A 105 26.34 8.18 -18.24
C TRP A 105 27.45 7.12 -18.02
N GLY A 106 27.51 6.50 -16.83
CA GLY A 106 28.55 5.53 -16.51
C GLY A 106 28.34 4.83 -15.16
N GLN A 107 28.70 3.55 -15.05
CA GLN A 107 28.64 2.76 -13.82
C GLN A 107 30.05 2.31 -13.39
N SER A 108 30.38 2.43 -12.10
CA SER A 108 31.68 2.06 -11.54
C SER A 108 32.85 2.68 -12.34
N CYS A 109 33.83 1.89 -12.81
CA CYS A 109 34.88 2.30 -13.75
C CYS A 109 34.35 3.19 -14.91
N GLY A 110 33.16 2.89 -15.46
CA GLY A 110 32.57 3.66 -16.56
C GLY A 110 32.07 5.06 -16.17
N GLY A 111 31.83 5.34 -14.89
CA GLY A 111 31.53 6.69 -14.41
C GLY A 111 32.74 7.63 -14.50
N LEU A 112 33.96 7.08 -14.31
CA LEU A 112 35.22 7.81 -14.46
C LEU A 112 35.51 8.14 -15.93
N GLU A 113 35.15 7.22 -16.83
CA GLU A 113 35.17 7.46 -18.27
C GLU A 113 34.14 8.52 -18.69
N ALA A 114 32.92 8.46 -18.13
CA ALA A 114 31.86 9.42 -18.39
C ALA A 114 32.27 10.85 -18.01
N TYR A 115 32.87 11.05 -16.83
CA TYR A 115 33.48 12.33 -16.47
C TYR A 115 34.49 12.79 -17.52
N THR A 116 35.48 11.95 -17.82
CA THR A 116 36.61 12.34 -18.69
C THR A 116 36.15 12.67 -20.12
N ALA A 117 35.19 11.92 -20.66
CA ALA A 117 34.67 12.14 -22.00
C ALA A 117 33.70 13.33 -22.11
N ALA A 118 32.94 13.65 -21.04
CA ALA A 118 31.86 14.63 -21.11
C ALA A 118 32.19 16.00 -20.51
N SER A 119 33.07 16.09 -19.51
CA SER A 119 33.32 17.34 -18.77
C SER A 119 33.71 18.51 -19.69
N HIS A 120 34.45 18.24 -20.78
CA HIS A 120 34.96 19.25 -21.70
C HIS A 120 34.38 19.17 -23.13
N ASP A 121 33.43 18.26 -23.41
CA ASP A 121 32.79 18.14 -24.74
C ASP A 121 31.42 18.85 -24.76
N ASP A 122 31.36 20.06 -25.32
CA ASP A 122 30.16 20.91 -25.33
C ASP A 122 28.95 20.32 -26.06
N ARG A 123 29.12 19.19 -26.76
CA ARG A 123 28.04 18.40 -27.35
C ARG A 123 27.27 17.59 -26.30
N VAL A 124 27.83 17.39 -25.12
CA VAL A 124 27.22 16.67 -24.00
C VAL A 124 26.53 17.66 -23.05
N HIS A 125 25.22 17.51 -22.90
CA HIS A 125 24.39 18.40 -22.08
C HIS A 125 24.21 17.93 -20.62
N HIS A 126 24.29 16.61 -20.37
CA HIS A 126 24.10 16.04 -19.04
C HIS A 126 25.05 14.85 -18.79
N ILE A 127 25.50 14.68 -17.54
CA ILE A 127 26.34 13.56 -17.09
C ILE A 127 25.58 12.72 -16.06
N GLY A 128 25.72 11.39 -16.11
CA GLY A 128 25.06 10.45 -15.19
C GLY A 128 26.03 9.47 -14.55
N ILE A 129 26.21 9.55 -13.23
CA ILE A 129 27.16 8.78 -12.44
C ILE A 129 26.39 7.78 -11.57
N PHE A 130 26.46 6.50 -11.94
CA PHE A 130 25.82 5.41 -11.22
C PHE A 130 26.87 4.63 -10.40
N ASN A 131 26.68 4.51 -9.09
CA ASN A 131 27.54 3.71 -8.20
C ASN A 131 29.05 3.91 -8.50
N SER A 132 29.47 5.18 -8.57
CA SER A 132 30.80 5.60 -9.02
C SER A 132 31.19 6.95 -8.41
N GLY A 133 32.48 7.28 -8.48
CA GLY A 133 33.06 8.56 -8.10
C GLY A 133 34.59 8.51 -8.13
N GLN A 134 35.25 9.67 -8.20
CA GLN A 134 36.70 9.79 -8.31
C GLN A 134 37.40 9.06 -7.15
N LEU A 135 38.44 8.29 -7.47
CA LEU A 135 39.08 7.37 -6.52
C LEU A 135 39.91 8.08 -5.46
N GLU A 136 40.37 9.30 -5.75
CA GLU A 136 41.25 10.10 -4.91
C GLU A 136 40.68 11.52 -4.71
N ALA A 137 40.90 12.12 -3.54
CA ALA A 137 40.34 13.43 -3.20
C ALA A 137 40.87 14.57 -4.09
N ASN A 138 42.11 14.46 -4.57
CA ASN A 138 42.69 15.41 -5.52
C ASN A 138 42.03 15.29 -6.91
N ALA A 139 41.72 14.07 -7.38
CA ALA A 139 41.01 13.82 -8.62
C ALA A 139 39.54 14.31 -8.52
N SER A 140 38.89 14.11 -7.37
CA SER A 140 37.57 14.68 -7.09
C SER A 140 37.55 16.20 -7.21
N SER A 141 38.52 16.87 -6.56
CA SER A 141 38.64 18.34 -6.62
C SER A 141 38.98 18.85 -8.03
N ALA A 142 39.82 18.14 -8.78
CA ALA A 142 40.24 18.53 -10.12
C ALA A 142 39.15 18.29 -11.19
N VAL A 143 38.40 17.18 -11.10
CA VAL A 143 37.43 16.75 -12.11
C VAL A 143 36.01 17.19 -11.75
N ALA A 144 35.49 16.78 -10.59
CA ALA A 144 34.15 17.18 -10.17
C ALA A 144 34.13 18.66 -9.74
N GLY A 145 35.16 19.12 -9.02
CA GLY A 145 35.26 20.50 -8.54
C GLY A 145 35.43 21.58 -9.62
N THR A 146 35.61 21.21 -10.89
CA THR A 146 35.65 22.13 -12.04
C THR A 146 34.47 21.95 -13.00
N LEU A 147 33.59 20.97 -12.75
CA LEU A 147 32.50 20.63 -13.65
C LEU A 147 31.37 21.67 -13.61
N ALA A 148 31.07 22.31 -14.74
CA ALA A 148 29.98 23.28 -14.89
C ALA A 148 28.68 22.70 -15.51
N LYS A 149 28.69 21.43 -15.94
CA LYS A 149 27.58 20.80 -16.65
C LYS A 149 26.61 20.11 -15.69
N PRO A 150 25.29 20.09 -15.98
CA PRO A 150 24.32 19.37 -15.18
C PRO A 150 24.69 17.89 -14.98
N ILE A 151 24.66 17.42 -13.73
CA ILE A 151 25.13 16.08 -13.36
C ILE A 151 24.20 15.37 -12.37
N PHE A 152 24.04 14.07 -12.56
CA PHE A 152 23.17 13.20 -11.77
C PHE A 152 23.96 12.08 -11.14
N TYR A 153 23.86 11.95 -9.82
CA TYR A 153 24.42 10.84 -9.05
C TYR A 153 23.29 9.92 -8.62
N PHE A 154 23.46 8.63 -8.83
CA PHE A 154 22.57 7.61 -8.29
C PHE A 154 23.41 6.48 -7.70
N LEU A 155 23.55 6.46 -6.37
CA LEU A 155 24.58 5.70 -5.66
C LEU A 155 23.98 4.53 -4.86
N GLY A 156 24.76 3.47 -4.63
CA GLY A 156 24.30 2.25 -3.98
C GLY A 156 24.23 2.29 -2.45
N GLY A 157 24.16 3.50 -1.88
CA GLY A 157 24.03 3.72 -0.44
C GLY A 157 25.32 3.42 0.35
N PRO A 158 25.32 3.60 1.68
CA PRO A 158 26.54 3.52 2.49
C PRO A 158 27.32 2.19 2.45
N THR A 159 26.72 1.12 1.90
CA THR A 159 27.32 -0.20 1.71
C THR A 159 27.99 -0.38 0.34
N ASP A 160 27.77 0.53 -0.61
CA ASP A 160 28.45 0.57 -1.90
C ASP A 160 29.89 1.11 -1.75
N ILE A 161 30.86 0.37 -2.29
CA ILE A 161 32.29 0.72 -2.31
C ILE A 161 32.56 2.10 -2.93
N ALA A 162 31.71 2.54 -3.88
CA ALA A 162 31.85 3.81 -4.57
C ALA A 162 31.06 4.96 -3.91
N TYR A 163 30.22 4.68 -2.90
CA TYR A 163 29.35 5.69 -2.29
C TYR A 163 30.12 6.87 -1.71
N LYS A 164 31.20 6.61 -0.96
CA LYS A 164 32.04 7.67 -0.38
C LYS A 164 32.65 8.56 -1.46
N ASN A 165 33.05 7.98 -2.58
CA ASN A 165 33.67 8.69 -3.69
C ASN A 165 32.63 9.54 -4.45
N GLY A 166 31.46 8.99 -4.74
CA GLY A 166 30.36 9.72 -5.39
C GLY A 166 29.82 10.87 -4.53
N MET A 167 29.72 10.65 -3.21
CA MET A 167 29.34 11.71 -2.26
C MET A 167 30.43 12.79 -2.11
N LEU A 168 31.71 12.41 -2.18
CA LEU A 168 32.82 13.37 -2.19
C LEU A 168 32.80 14.22 -3.45
N ASP A 169 32.63 13.62 -4.63
CA ASP A 169 32.46 14.32 -5.90
C ASP A 169 31.31 15.32 -5.85
N TYR A 170 30.12 14.85 -5.44
CA TYR A 170 28.93 15.69 -5.30
C TYR A 170 29.17 16.87 -4.34
N SER A 171 29.90 16.66 -3.23
CA SER A 171 30.23 17.72 -2.27
C SER A 171 31.26 18.74 -2.80
N ASN A 172 32.10 18.34 -3.75
CA ASN A 172 33.13 19.17 -4.36
C ASN A 172 32.63 20.00 -5.55
N LEU A 173 31.48 19.67 -6.14
CA LEU A 173 30.91 20.40 -7.28
C LEU A 173 30.83 21.92 -7.02
N PRO A 174 31.07 22.77 -8.04
CA PRO A 174 30.77 24.19 -7.95
C PRO A 174 29.29 24.41 -7.57
N LYS A 175 29.00 25.32 -6.64
CA LYS A 175 27.62 25.62 -6.19
C LYS A 175 26.69 26.13 -7.31
N THR A 176 27.26 26.54 -8.44
CA THR A 176 26.56 26.96 -9.66
C THR A 176 26.16 25.80 -10.57
N THR A 177 26.68 24.59 -10.34
CA THR A 177 26.48 23.42 -11.19
C THR A 177 25.17 22.73 -10.81
N PRO A 178 24.19 22.60 -11.74
CA PRO A 178 22.94 21.90 -11.46
C PRO A 178 23.21 20.42 -11.17
N ALA A 179 22.90 19.97 -9.96
CA ALA A 179 23.22 18.62 -9.53
C ALA A 179 22.08 17.96 -8.75
N PHE A 180 22.00 16.64 -8.87
CA PHE A 180 21.12 15.80 -8.06
C PHE A 180 21.92 14.60 -7.54
N VAL A 181 21.65 14.19 -6.29
CA VAL A 181 22.11 12.91 -5.74
C VAL A 181 20.92 12.14 -5.16
N GLY A 182 20.73 10.92 -5.67
CA GLY A 182 19.79 9.94 -5.14
C GLY A 182 20.54 8.69 -4.69
N ASN A 183 19.96 7.94 -3.77
CA ASN A 183 20.58 6.76 -3.19
C ASN A 183 19.61 5.58 -3.18
N HIS A 184 20.13 4.38 -3.42
CA HIS A 184 19.44 3.11 -3.20
C HIS A 184 20.24 2.22 -2.23
N ASP A 185 19.64 1.15 -1.71
CA ASP A 185 20.24 0.27 -0.68
C ASP A 185 20.94 -0.99 -1.24
N LYS A 186 20.70 -1.32 -2.52
CA LYS A 186 21.22 -2.51 -3.22
C LYS A 186 22.75 -2.59 -3.43
N GLY A 187 23.57 -1.67 -2.90
CA GLY A 187 25.03 -1.72 -3.06
C GLY A 187 25.53 -1.54 -4.50
N HIS A 188 26.80 -1.89 -4.76
CA HIS A 188 27.54 -1.45 -5.96
C HIS A 188 26.96 -1.88 -7.32
N SER A 189 26.47 -3.13 -7.44
CA SER A 189 26.04 -3.67 -8.75
C SER A 189 24.72 -4.44 -8.72
N ALA A 190 24.17 -4.82 -7.56
CA ALA A 190 23.02 -5.73 -7.52
C ALA A 190 21.74 -5.12 -8.14
N ALA A 191 21.56 -3.79 -8.04
CA ALA A 191 20.45 -3.10 -8.70
C ALA A 191 20.45 -3.25 -10.24
N PHE A 192 21.62 -3.45 -10.85
CA PHE A 192 21.74 -3.63 -12.31
C PHE A 192 21.47 -5.07 -12.76
N ASP A 193 21.51 -6.04 -11.83
CA ASP A 193 21.16 -7.44 -12.06
C ASP A 193 19.64 -7.71 -11.80
N ASP A 194 18.89 -6.75 -11.22
CA ASP A 194 17.42 -6.80 -11.12
C ASP A 194 16.77 -6.76 -12.53
N LEU A 195 15.53 -7.29 -12.67
CA LEU A 195 14.77 -7.19 -13.93
C LEU A 195 14.63 -5.72 -14.37
N ASN A 196 14.92 -5.44 -15.64
CA ASN A 196 15.01 -4.08 -16.21
C ASN A 196 15.91 -3.11 -15.41
N ALA A 197 16.89 -3.65 -14.68
CA ALA A 197 17.73 -2.93 -13.73
C ALA A 197 16.96 -2.17 -12.61
N GLY A 198 15.76 -2.64 -12.26
CA GLY A 198 15.03 -2.23 -11.07
C GLY A 198 14.96 -0.71 -10.84
N ILE A 199 15.46 -0.27 -9.67
CA ILE A 199 15.43 1.14 -9.27
C ILE A 199 16.37 2.03 -10.10
N VAL A 200 17.53 1.51 -10.53
CA VAL A 200 18.49 2.29 -11.33
C VAL A 200 18.00 2.45 -12.77
N GLY A 201 17.39 1.41 -13.34
CA GLY A 201 16.71 1.47 -14.65
C GLY A 201 15.57 2.48 -14.64
N ASN A 202 14.74 2.49 -13.59
CA ASN A 202 13.69 3.50 -13.47
C ASN A 202 14.27 4.92 -13.35
N ALA A 203 15.28 5.14 -12.52
CA ALA A 203 15.96 6.43 -12.40
C ALA A 203 16.47 6.92 -13.76
N GLY A 204 17.16 6.07 -14.52
CA GLY A 204 17.58 6.39 -15.88
C GLY A 204 16.41 6.72 -16.81
N THR A 205 15.31 5.98 -16.74
CA THR A 205 14.09 6.24 -17.53
C THR A 205 13.51 7.62 -17.23
N GLN A 206 13.43 8.03 -15.97
CA GLN A 206 12.92 9.35 -15.60
C GLN A 206 13.89 10.48 -15.98
N LEU A 207 15.21 10.26 -15.91
CA LEU A 207 16.22 11.20 -16.43
C LEU A 207 16.09 11.40 -17.95
N LEU A 208 15.94 10.30 -18.70
CA LEU A 208 15.70 10.34 -20.15
C LEU A 208 14.43 11.14 -20.48
N ARG A 209 13.32 10.85 -19.79
CA ARG A 209 12.04 11.55 -19.97
C ARG A 209 12.20 13.04 -19.71
N TRP A 210 12.71 13.41 -18.53
CA TRP A 210 12.85 14.82 -18.16
C TRP A 210 13.83 15.58 -19.06
N LEU A 211 15.10 15.19 -19.06
CA LEU A 211 16.20 16.02 -19.54
C LEU A 211 16.34 16.01 -21.06
N LEU A 212 16.04 14.87 -21.68
CA LEU A 212 16.24 14.67 -23.11
C LEU A 212 14.92 14.69 -23.88
N ARG A 213 13.80 14.28 -23.27
CA ARG A 213 12.49 14.35 -23.92
C ARG A 213 11.64 15.56 -23.52
N GLY A 214 12.05 16.35 -22.53
CA GLY A 214 11.31 17.52 -22.06
C GLY A 214 10.00 17.16 -21.34
N ASP A 215 9.90 15.94 -20.82
CA ASP A 215 8.72 15.42 -20.13
C ASP A 215 8.83 15.73 -18.63
N GLU A 216 8.15 16.79 -18.19
CA GLU A 216 8.11 17.23 -16.78
C GLU A 216 7.56 16.16 -15.81
N THR A 217 6.92 15.08 -16.28
CA THR A 217 6.55 13.96 -15.39
C THR A 217 7.78 13.23 -14.83
N GLY A 218 8.88 13.17 -15.61
CA GLY A 218 10.16 12.63 -15.14
C GLY A 218 10.78 13.48 -14.04
N ARG A 219 10.66 14.82 -14.13
CA ARG A 219 11.13 15.75 -13.10
C ARG A 219 10.40 15.52 -11.77
N ALA A 220 9.08 15.34 -11.83
CA ALA A 220 8.23 15.15 -10.68
C ALA A 220 8.67 13.91 -9.85
N TRP A 221 9.17 12.86 -10.51
CA TRP A 221 9.74 11.68 -9.83
C TRP A 221 10.98 12.02 -8.98
N PHE A 222 11.85 12.93 -9.43
CA PHE A 222 13.00 13.39 -8.64
C PHE A 222 12.59 14.32 -7.50
N THR A 223 11.71 15.28 -7.77
CA THR A 223 11.34 16.33 -6.79
C THR A 223 10.32 15.86 -5.75
N MET A 224 9.51 14.83 -6.03
CA MET A 224 8.46 14.33 -5.13
C MET A 224 8.81 13.00 -4.44
N GLY A 225 10.09 12.59 -4.49
CA GLY A 225 10.56 11.38 -3.79
C GLY A 225 10.25 10.06 -4.50
N GLY A 226 9.91 10.07 -5.79
CA GLY A 226 9.68 8.86 -6.59
C GLY A 226 10.90 7.93 -6.65
N TRP A 227 12.12 8.45 -6.49
CA TRP A 227 13.33 7.64 -6.31
C TRP A 227 13.38 6.79 -5.04
N LYS A 228 12.44 7.02 -4.10
CA LYS A 228 12.21 6.16 -2.94
C LYS A 228 11.18 5.06 -3.22
N THR A 229 10.32 5.23 -4.23
CA THR A 229 9.32 4.23 -4.64
C THR A 229 9.84 3.33 -5.75
N SER A 230 9.34 2.09 -5.80
CA SER A 230 9.48 1.31 -7.03
C SER A 230 8.63 2.01 -8.10
N GLY A 231 9.27 2.51 -9.17
CA GLY A 231 8.57 3.25 -10.25
C GLY A 231 7.66 2.39 -11.14
N ARG A 232 7.14 1.28 -10.60
CA ARG A 232 5.98 0.51 -11.05
C ARG A 232 4.71 0.84 -10.24
N TYR A 233 4.75 1.72 -9.25
CA TYR A 233 3.55 2.15 -8.53
C TYR A 233 2.51 2.75 -9.51
N GLY A 234 1.25 2.32 -9.41
CA GLY A 234 0.20 2.60 -10.39
C GLY A 234 0.16 1.67 -11.61
N GLN A 235 1.15 0.79 -11.80
CA GLN A 235 1.14 -0.28 -12.81
C GLN A 235 0.64 -1.57 -12.16
N TYR A 236 -0.67 -1.64 -11.95
CA TYR A 236 -1.32 -2.79 -11.32
C TYR A 236 -1.33 -4.01 -12.23
N LEU A 237 -1.23 -5.18 -11.61
CA LEU A 237 -1.31 -6.46 -12.28
C LEU A 237 -2.76 -6.80 -12.62
N THR A 238 -2.95 -7.46 -13.76
CA THR A 238 -4.21 -8.12 -14.12
C THR A 238 -4.52 -9.27 -13.17
N ALA A 239 -5.76 -9.80 -13.22
CA ALA A 239 -6.12 -10.96 -12.41
C ALA A 239 -5.26 -12.18 -12.80
N GLU A 240 -5.02 -12.33 -14.10
CA GLU A 240 -4.25 -13.39 -14.73
C GLU A 240 -2.78 -13.35 -14.31
N GLU A 241 -2.16 -12.16 -14.30
CA GLU A 241 -0.77 -11.99 -13.83
C GLU A 241 -0.61 -12.26 -12.33
N VAL A 242 -1.58 -11.88 -11.50
CA VAL A 242 -1.56 -12.22 -10.07
C VAL A 242 -1.74 -13.72 -9.86
N ASN A 243 -2.69 -14.32 -10.58
CA ASN A 243 -2.95 -15.76 -10.49
C ASN A 243 -1.71 -16.56 -10.87
N GLU A 244 -1.08 -16.31 -12.02
CA GLU A 244 0.13 -17.04 -12.42
C GLU A 244 1.35 -16.75 -11.52
N LEU A 245 1.41 -15.60 -10.83
CA LEU A 245 2.47 -15.30 -9.85
C LEU A 245 2.35 -16.12 -8.56
N ILE A 246 1.13 -16.44 -8.12
CA ILE A 246 0.86 -17.10 -6.82
C ILE A 246 0.40 -18.56 -6.95
N LYS A 247 0.12 -19.02 -8.17
CA LYS A 247 -0.22 -20.40 -8.54
C LYS A 247 0.76 -21.42 -7.97
N PRO A 248 0.28 -22.49 -7.30
CA PRO A 248 1.15 -23.57 -6.83
C PRO A 248 1.91 -24.25 -7.98
N SER A 249 3.11 -24.76 -7.68
CA SER A 249 3.81 -25.62 -8.63
C SER A 249 3.00 -26.88 -8.90
N LYS A 250 3.10 -27.44 -10.12
CA LYS A 250 2.40 -28.69 -10.47
C LYS A 250 2.69 -29.82 -9.46
N GLU A 251 3.95 -29.94 -9.03
CA GLU A 251 4.37 -30.90 -7.99
C GLU A 251 3.60 -30.72 -6.68
N ALA A 252 3.49 -29.48 -6.17
CA ALA A 252 2.73 -29.19 -4.95
C ALA A 252 1.24 -29.51 -5.12
N SER A 253 0.65 -29.17 -6.28
CA SER A 253 -0.72 -29.53 -6.60
C SER A 253 -0.92 -31.05 -6.64
N ASP A 254 -0.09 -31.78 -7.40
CA ASP A 254 -0.19 -33.24 -7.54
C ASP A 254 -0.15 -33.92 -6.17
N ILE A 255 0.84 -33.58 -5.32
CA ILE A 255 1.02 -34.17 -3.98
C ILE A 255 -0.20 -33.94 -3.08
N VAL A 256 -0.84 -32.76 -3.15
CA VAL A 256 -2.05 -32.47 -2.36
C VAL A 256 -3.27 -33.21 -2.91
N HIS A 257 -3.42 -33.34 -4.23
CA HIS A 257 -4.52 -34.09 -4.84
C HIS A 257 -4.42 -35.58 -4.57
N ASP A 258 -3.22 -36.16 -4.66
CA ASP A 258 -2.98 -37.57 -4.33
C ASP A 258 -3.32 -37.85 -2.86
N TRP A 259 -2.90 -37.00 -1.94
CA TRP A 259 -3.25 -37.12 -0.51
C TRP A 259 -4.76 -37.02 -0.23
N LEU A 260 -5.47 -36.12 -0.91
CA LEU A 260 -6.92 -36.01 -0.80
C LEU A 260 -7.61 -37.26 -1.38
N ALA A 261 -7.17 -37.74 -2.55
CA ALA A 261 -7.69 -38.93 -3.21
C ALA A 261 -7.47 -40.22 -2.38
N ASP A 262 -6.29 -40.40 -1.79
CA ASP A 262 -5.96 -41.50 -0.86
C ASP A 262 -6.87 -41.53 0.38
N ASN A 263 -7.43 -40.37 0.75
CA ASN A 263 -8.40 -40.24 1.84
C ASN A 263 -9.87 -40.30 1.38
N GLY A 264 -10.12 -40.51 0.09
CA GLY A 264 -11.46 -40.63 -0.50
C GLY A 264 -12.09 -39.30 -0.92
N ILE A 265 -11.30 -38.23 -1.03
CA ILE A 265 -11.74 -36.86 -1.31
C ILE A 265 -11.28 -36.48 -2.73
N SER A 266 -11.86 -37.11 -3.74
CA SER A 266 -11.51 -36.96 -5.17
C SER A 266 -12.58 -36.26 -6.01
N HIS A 267 -13.72 -35.90 -5.42
CA HIS A 267 -14.88 -35.33 -6.10
C HIS A 267 -15.45 -34.16 -5.31
N GLY A 268 -16.09 -33.20 -6.00
CA GLY A 268 -16.64 -31.99 -5.37
C GLY A 268 -15.60 -30.94 -4.98
N LEU A 269 -14.33 -31.12 -5.37
CA LEU A 269 -13.29 -30.12 -5.21
C LEU A 269 -13.60 -28.89 -6.08
N THR A 270 -13.52 -27.70 -5.48
CA THR A 270 -13.54 -26.41 -6.18
C THR A 270 -12.31 -25.60 -5.80
N TYR A 271 -11.96 -24.60 -6.61
CA TYR A 271 -10.66 -23.93 -6.53
C TYR A 271 -10.84 -22.42 -6.57
N SER A 272 -9.95 -21.72 -5.88
CA SER A 272 -9.62 -20.31 -6.16
C SER A 272 -9.18 -20.11 -7.63
N PRO A 273 -9.26 -18.88 -8.18
CA PRO A 273 -8.81 -18.58 -9.55
C PRO A 273 -7.36 -18.97 -9.87
N ALA A 274 -6.46 -18.91 -8.88
CA ALA A 274 -5.05 -19.29 -9.04
C ALA A 274 -4.77 -20.77 -8.72
N GLY A 275 -5.75 -21.51 -8.18
CA GLY A 275 -5.57 -22.87 -7.68
C GLY A 275 -4.77 -22.97 -6.38
N ASP A 276 -4.51 -21.86 -5.67
CA ASP A 276 -3.80 -21.83 -4.37
C ASP A 276 -4.68 -22.25 -3.18
N TRP A 277 -6.00 -22.17 -3.34
CA TRP A 277 -6.99 -22.80 -2.47
C TRP A 277 -7.74 -23.94 -3.15
N ILE A 278 -7.95 -25.01 -2.38
CA ILE A 278 -8.84 -26.13 -2.68
C ILE A 278 -9.94 -26.14 -1.62
N HIS A 279 -11.20 -26.08 -2.05
CA HIS A 279 -12.38 -26.15 -1.19
C HIS A 279 -13.06 -27.51 -1.39
N SER A 280 -13.41 -28.18 -0.29
CA SER A 280 -14.14 -29.44 -0.29
C SER A 280 -15.12 -29.49 0.87
N GLN A 281 -16.31 -30.05 0.64
CA GLN A 281 -17.22 -30.43 1.72
C GLN A 281 -16.89 -31.85 2.17
N VAL A 282 -16.66 -32.02 3.48
CA VAL A 282 -16.31 -33.31 4.09
C VAL A 282 -17.11 -33.50 5.38
N SER A 283 -17.35 -34.75 5.79
CA SER A 283 -17.93 -34.99 7.12
C SER A 283 -16.88 -34.76 8.21
N ILE A 284 -17.30 -34.45 9.44
CA ILE A 284 -16.39 -34.28 10.58
C ILE A 284 -15.49 -35.52 10.76
N ARG A 285 -16.07 -36.73 10.69
CA ARG A 285 -15.32 -37.99 10.80
C ARG A 285 -14.20 -38.12 9.75
N ASP A 286 -14.47 -37.68 8.52
CA ASP A 286 -13.51 -37.80 7.44
C ASP A 286 -12.42 -36.72 7.55
N ALA A 287 -12.76 -35.51 8.05
CA ALA A 287 -11.79 -34.47 8.43
C ALA A 287 -10.90 -34.89 9.62
N GLU A 288 -11.46 -35.54 10.64
CA GLU A 288 -10.73 -36.10 11.78
C GLU A 288 -9.69 -37.14 11.33
N LYS A 289 -10.08 -38.04 10.42
CA LYS A 289 -9.18 -39.02 9.80
C LYS A 289 -8.09 -38.33 8.97
N LEU A 290 -8.47 -37.41 8.08
CA LEU A 290 -7.57 -36.71 7.16
C LEU A 290 -6.47 -35.93 7.90
N LEU A 291 -6.85 -35.30 9.01
CA LEU A 291 -6.03 -34.34 9.76
C LEU A 291 -5.47 -34.91 11.07
N GLY A 292 -5.69 -36.20 11.36
CA GLY A 292 -5.22 -36.86 12.58
C GLY A 292 -5.63 -36.13 13.87
N THR A 293 -6.91 -35.79 14.00
CA THR A 293 -7.43 -34.89 15.05
C THR A 293 -8.83 -35.30 15.51
N SER A 294 -9.40 -34.59 16.48
CA SER A 294 -10.79 -34.72 16.92
C SER A 294 -11.44 -33.34 17.00
N TYR A 295 -12.59 -33.15 16.35
CA TYR A 295 -13.35 -31.91 16.45
C TYR A 295 -14.24 -31.93 17.69
N SER A 296 -14.53 -30.75 18.23
CA SER A 296 -15.42 -30.57 19.37
C SER A 296 -16.21 -29.28 19.26
N THR A 297 -17.33 -29.25 19.96
CA THR A 297 -18.20 -28.09 20.08
C THR A 297 -17.70 -27.19 21.21
N TYR A 298 -17.15 -26.04 20.88
CA TYR A 298 -16.66 -25.06 21.83
C TYR A 298 -17.68 -23.95 22.05
N ARG A 299 -17.93 -23.61 23.33
CA ARG A 299 -18.77 -22.47 23.70
C ARG A 299 -17.90 -21.29 24.17
N HIS A 300 -18.18 -20.14 23.60
CA HIS A 300 -17.59 -18.86 23.95
C HIS A 300 -18.29 -18.23 25.16
N LYS A 301 -17.63 -17.28 25.84
CA LYS A 301 -18.12 -16.66 27.10
C LYS A 301 -19.44 -15.89 26.95
N ASP A 302 -19.78 -15.45 25.74
CA ASP A 302 -21.04 -14.77 25.40
C ASP A 302 -22.18 -15.76 25.07
N GLY A 303 -21.88 -17.05 25.02
CA GLY A 303 -22.83 -18.11 24.68
C GLY A 303 -22.73 -18.62 23.23
N SER A 304 -22.02 -17.94 22.33
CA SER A 304 -21.83 -18.39 20.94
C SER A 304 -21.08 -19.72 20.85
N VAL A 305 -21.26 -20.46 19.76
CA VAL A 305 -20.81 -21.86 19.63
C VAL A 305 -20.15 -22.10 18.27
N ILE A 306 -18.98 -22.75 18.29
CA ILE A 306 -18.23 -23.13 17.09
C ILE A 306 -17.78 -24.60 17.14
N VAL A 307 -17.62 -25.22 15.98
CA VAL A 307 -17.03 -26.56 15.84
C VAL A 307 -15.59 -26.41 15.34
N ARG A 308 -14.63 -26.89 16.13
CA ARG A 308 -13.17 -26.70 15.93
C ARG A 308 -12.35 -27.83 16.52
N THR A 309 -11.04 -27.81 16.28
CA THR A 309 -10.04 -28.56 17.05
C THR A 309 -8.86 -27.63 17.40
N PRO A 310 -8.23 -27.75 18.59
CA PRO A 310 -7.08 -26.91 18.97
C PRO A 310 -5.82 -27.20 18.13
N GLU A 311 -5.66 -28.43 17.64
CA GLU A 311 -4.47 -28.87 16.91
C GLU A 311 -4.81 -29.91 15.84
N PHE A 312 -3.95 -30.03 14.83
CA PHE A 312 -4.07 -31.05 13.79
C PHE A 312 -2.71 -31.44 13.26
N SER A 313 -2.64 -32.59 12.59
CA SER A 313 -1.42 -33.15 12.01
C SER A 313 -1.53 -33.24 10.49
N LEU A 314 -0.38 -33.16 9.81
CA LEU A 314 -0.27 -33.47 8.39
C LEU A 314 0.90 -34.44 8.16
N PRO A 315 0.80 -35.36 7.18
CA PRO A 315 1.95 -36.06 6.64
C PRO A 315 3.11 -35.10 6.32
N LYS A 316 4.33 -35.47 6.74
CA LYS A 316 5.52 -34.60 6.64
C LYS A 316 5.78 -34.04 5.24
N LEU A 317 5.41 -34.79 4.20
CA LEU A 317 5.55 -34.40 2.79
C LEU A 317 4.67 -33.18 2.42
N LEU A 318 3.56 -32.94 3.12
CA LEU A 318 2.62 -31.85 2.81
C LEU A 318 2.98 -30.53 3.51
N LEU A 319 3.84 -30.55 4.53
CA LEU A 319 4.26 -29.35 5.27
C LEU A 319 4.83 -28.21 4.40
N PRO A 320 5.60 -28.45 3.31
CA PRO A 320 6.01 -27.39 2.40
C PRO A 320 4.93 -26.96 1.38
N HIS A 321 3.79 -27.65 1.31
CA HIS A 321 2.75 -27.45 0.28
C HIS A 321 1.44 -26.89 0.85
N ILE A 322 1.13 -27.12 2.13
CA ILE A 322 -0.08 -26.62 2.80
C ILE A 322 0.30 -25.55 3.82
N SER A 323 -0.06 -24.30 3.54
CA SER A 323 0.19 -23.15 4.43
C SER A 323 -0.86 -22.99 5.54
N SER A 324 -2.08 -23.51 5.32
CA SER A 324 -3.28 -23.23 6.10
C SER A 324 -4.37 -24.25 5.78
N ILE A 325 -5.11 -24.71 6.80
CA ILE A 325 -6.34 -25.50 6.63
C ILE A 325 -7.42 -24.84 7.47
N GLN A 326 -8.52 -24.46 6.83
CA GLN A 326 -9.56 -23.65 7.43
C GLN A 326 -10.93 -24.33 7.34
N PRO A 327 -11.82 -24.14 8.33
CA PRO A 327 -11.65 -23.28 9.52
C PRO A 327 -11.00 -24.00 10.73
N THR A 328 -10.43 -25.19 10.52
CA THR A 328 -9.99 -26.21 11.51
C THR A 328 -9.64 -25.73 12.92
N ASN A 329 -8.64 -24.86 13.07
CA ASN A 329 -8.11 -24.43 14.37
C ASN A 329 -8.22 -22.91 14.64
N SER A 330 -9.14 -22.24 13.95
CA SER A 330 -9.34 -20.80 14.06
C SER A 330 -10.43 -20.44 15.07
N PHE A 331 -10.03 -20.02 16.28
CA PHE A 331 -10.91 -19.69 17.42
C PHE A 331 -11.17 -18.18 17.58
N PHE A 332 -10.90 -17.39 16.53
CA PHE A 332 -11.03 -15.94 16.55
C PHE A 332 -12.49 -15.48 16.51
N ARG A 333 -12.72 -14.19 16.79
CA ARG A 333 -14.04 -13.56 16.82
C ARG A 333 -13.96 -12.16 16.23
N VAL A 334 -14.39 -12.05 14.98
CA VAL A 334 -14.62 -10.77 14.33
C VAL A 334 -15.55 -9.95 15.23
N GLY A 335 -15.19 -8.69 15.48
CA GLY A 335 -16.00 -7.73 16.24
C GLY A 335 -16.08 -6.39 15.52
N ALA A 336 -17.26 -5.78 15.50
CA ALA A 336 -17.47 -4.41 15.04
C ALA A 336 -16.68 -3.44 15.95
N GLN A 337 -15.91 -2.51 15.36
CA GLN A 337 -15.00 -1.62 16.11
C GLN A 337 -15.67 -0.29 16.49
N ARG A 338 -16.88 -0.37 17.05
CA ARG A 338 -17.65 0.80 17.51
C ARG A 338 -17.66 0.98 19.04
N SER A 339 -17.29 2.16 19.51
CA SER A 339 -17.37 2.55 20.92
C SER A 339 -18.71 3.18 21.31
N GLY A 340 -19.78 2.47 20.95
CA GLY A 340 -21.13 2.65 21.47
C GLY A 340 -22.00 3.69 20.76
N LEU A 341 -23.31 3.42 20.76
CA LEU A 341 -24.35 4.41 20.52
C LEU A 341 -24.47 5.33 21.73
N GLN A 342 -24.30 6.63 21.50
CA GLN A 342 -24.75 7.66 22.43
C GLN A 342 -26.09 8.19 21.94
N HIS A 343 -27.15 7.82 22.63
CA HIS A 343 -28.44 8.50 22.49
C HIS A 343 -28.25 9.97 22.87
N THR A 344 -28.22 10.84 21.85
CA THR A 344 -28.04 12.28 22.01
C THR A 344 -29.19 12.86 22.79
N SER A 345 -28.87 13.69 23.78
CA SER A 345 -29.89 14.42 24.53
C SER A 345 -30.58 15.45 23.61
N PRO A 346 -31.87 15.80 23.82
CA PRO A 346 -32.58 16.78 22.99
C PRO A 346 -31.84 18.13 22.77
N PRO A 347 -31.08 18.68 23.74
CA PRO A 347 -30.26 19.86 23.52
C PRO A 347 -29.17 19.70 22.45
N GLU A 348 -28.56 18.52 22.30
CA GLU A 348 -27.54 18.26 21.27
C GLU A 348 -28.17 18.15 19.87
N ILE A 349 -29.34 17.51 19.77
CA ILE A 349 -30.12 17.43 18.52
C ILE A 349 -30.45 18.84 18.00
N SER A 350 -30.93 19.73 18.88
CA SER A 350 -31.25 21.12 18.53
C SER A 350 -30.03 21.98 18.14
N ARG A 351 -28.82 21.55 18.50
CA ARG A 351 -27.57 22.15 18.02
C ARG A 351 -27.19 21.60 16.65
N LEU A 352 -27.22 20.28 16.47
CA LEU A 352 -26.97 19.63 15.17
C LEU A 352 -27.89 20.19 14.07
N GLU A 353 -29.17 20.40 14.36
CA GLU A 353 -30.13 21.02 13.43
C GLU A 353 -29.73 22.43 12.95
N LYS A 354 -29.04 23.22 13.78
CA LYS A 354 -28.59 24.56 13.39
C LYS A 354 -27.39 24.54 12.44
N VAL A 355 -26.59 23.47 12.47
CA VAL A 355 -25.37 23.29 11.65
C VAL A 355 -25.61 22.33 10.48
N SER A 356 -26.69 21.54 10.48
CA SER A 356 -27.11 20.65 9.38
C SER A 356 -27.71 21.40 8.18
N LYS A 357 -27.23 22.62 7.90
CA LYS A 357 -27.63 23.36 6.69
C LYS A 357 -27.02 22.70 5.45
N ALA A 358 -27.66 22.94 4.31
CA ALA A 358 -27.16 22.55 3.00
C ALA A 358 -25.71 23.03 2.80
N LEU A 359 -24.95 22.27 2.02
CA LEU A 359 -23.54 22.51 1.72
C LEU A 359 -23.35 23.93 1.15
N ASP A 360 -22.78 24.85 1.92
CA ASP A 360 -22.20 26.09 1.38
C ASP A 360 -20.71 25.83 1.10
N PRO A 361 -20.27 25.80 -0.16
CA PRO A 361 -18.90 25.48 -0.52
C PRO A 361 -17.86 26.53 -0.09
N ASN A 362 -18.31 27.69 0.40
CA ASN A 362 -17.47 28.77 0.95
C ASN A 362 -17.36 28.72 2.48
N SER A 363 -17.97 27.73 3.14
CA SER A 363 -17.91 27.59 4.60
C SER A 363 -16.47 27.43 5.09
N THR A 364 -16.07 28.18 6.10
CA THR A 364 -14.85 27.86 6.87
C THR A 364 -15.07 26.65 7.76
N ILE A 365 -14.00 26.00 8.23
CA ILE A 365 -14.08 24.86 9.15
C ILE A 365 -14.87 25.26 10.41
N ALA A 366 -14.61 26.44 10.99
CA ALA A 366 -15.34 26.97 12.15
C ALA A 366 -16.83 27.29 11.90
N GLN A 367 -17.27 27.40 10.64
CA GLN A 367 -18.69 27.55 10.27
C GLN A 367 -19.36 26.21 9.99
N ALA A 368 -18.65 25.26 9.36
CA ALA A 368 -19.16 23.95 8.96
C ALA A 368 -19.16 22.92 10.11
N CYS A 369 -18.21 23.03 11.04
CA CYS A 369 -18.02 22.10 12.14
C CYS A 369 -18.50 22.67 13.47
N SER A 370 -18.92 21.80 14.39
CA SER A 370 -19.35 22.20 15.74
C SER A 370 -19.04 21.14 16.78
N ASP A 371 -18.90 21.55 18.04
CA ASP A 371 -18.76 20.64 19.18
C ASP A 371 -19.95 19.67 19.36
N ALA A 372 -21.07 19.89 18.67
CA ALA A 372 -22.25 19.02 18.75
C ALA A 372 -22.10 17.74 17.91
N GLY A 373 -21.32 17.76 16.83
CA GLY A 373 -21.03 16.57 16.02
C GLY A 373 -20.42 16.85 14.65
N VAL A 374 -19.88 15.79 14.09
CA VAL A 374 -19.06 15.75 12.87
C VAL A 374 -19.95 15.38 11.69
N THR A 375 -20.66 16.37 11.15
CA THR A 375 -21.60 16.20 10.03
C THR A 375 -20.89 15.96 8.69
N PRO A 376 -21.58 15.44 7.66
CA PRO A 376 -21.12 15.43 6.28
C PRO A 376 -20.52 16.77 5.80
N THR A 377 -21.18 17.90 6.08
CA THR A 377 -20.69 19.24 5.73
C THR A 377 -19.37 19.56 6.45
N CYS A 378 -19.26 19.22 7.74
CA CYS A 378 -18.02 19.37 8.50
C CYS A 378 -16.87 18.52 7.90
N LEU A 379 -17.09 17.22 7.69
CA LEU A 379 -16.08 16.30 7.14
C LEU A 379 -15.58 16.75 5.77
N ARG A 380 -16.50 17.15 4.87
CA ARG A 380 -16.13 17.61 3.53
C ARG A 380 -15.40 18.94 3.54
N THR A 381 -15.68 19.81 4.50
CA THR A 381 -14.97 21.09 4.67
C THR A 381 -13.57 20.86 5.25
N LEU A 382 -13.47 20.10 6.34
CA LEU A 382 -12.22 19.76 7.03
C LEU A 382 -11.20 19.10 6.09
N TYR A 383 -11.65 18.14 5.28
CA TYR A 383 -10.78 17.38 4.36
C TYR A 383 -10.69 17.97 2.95
N GLY A 384 -11.29 19.14 2.70
CA GLY A 384 -11.17 19.88 1.44
C GLY A 384 -11.89 19.25 0.25
N THR A 385 -12.89 18.40 0.47
CA THR A 385 -13.71 17.76 -0.59
C THR A 385 -15.04 18.49 -0.86
N ILE A 386 -15.34 19.58 -0.15
CA ILE A 386 -16.60 20.34 -0.25
C ILE A 386 -16.88 20.86 -1.67
N ASN A 387 -15.83 21.34 -2.36
CA ASN A 387 -15.91 21.86 -3.73
C ASN A 387 -15.75 20.78 -4.81
N TYR A 388 -15.35 19.55 -4.45
CA TYR A 388 -15.15 18.51 -5.46
C TYR A 388 -16.48 17.90 -5.90
N THR A 389 -16.68 17.85 -7.21
CA THR A 389 -17.78 17.12 -7.87
C THR A 389 -17.19 15.94 -8.63
N PRO A 390 -17.56 14.69 -8.31
CA PRO A 390 -17.14 13.49 -9.03
C PRO A 390 -17.42 13.53 -10.54
N LYS A 391 -16.48 13.03 -11.35
CA LYS A 391 -16.47 13.18 -12.81
C LYS A 391 -16.42 11.85 -13.58
N SER A 392 -16.00 10.76 -12.93
CA SER A 392 -15.80 9.43 -13.51
C SER A 392 -16.63 8.35 -12.81
N THR A 393 -17.81 8.70 -12.31
CA THR A 393 -18.73 7.81 -11.57
C THR A 393 -19.22 6.58 -12.35
N ASN A 394 -18.98 6.52 -13.66
CA ASN A 394 -19.23 5.34 -14.50
C ASN A 394 -17.99 4.43 -14.71
N LYS A 395 -16.85 4.75 -14.08
CA LYS A 395 -15.57 4.03 -14.19
C LYS A 395 -14.97 3.59 -12.85
N THR A 396 -15.48 4.13 -11.74
CA THR A 396 -15.05 3.81 -10.37
C THR A 396 -16.27 3.55 -9.49
N PHE A 397 -16.09 2.71 -8.49
CA PHE A 397 -17.02 2.58 -7.37
C PHE A 397 -16.26 2.26 -6.07
N MET A 398 -16.87 2.60 -4.95
CA MET A 398 -16.39 2.30 -3.61
C MET A 398 -17.22 1.16 -2.99
N ALA A 399 -16.66 0.48 -2.01
CA ALA A 399 -17.34 -0.62 -1.32
C ALA A 399 -17.23 -0.53 0.20
N LEU A 400 -18.21 -1.10 0.89
CA LEU A 400 -18.15 -1.39 2.32
C LEU A 400 -18.46 -2.86 2.59
N CYS A 401 -17.93 -3.40 3.69
CA CYS A 401 -18.11 -4.80 4.07
C CYS A 401 -18.84 -4.93 5.41
N ASN A 402 -20.02 -5.58 5.40
CA ASN A 402 -20.73 -5.96 6.61
C ASN A 402 -20.38 -7.40 7.01
N TYR A 403 -20.24 -7.62 8.32
CA TYR A 403 -19.98 -8.92 8.93
C TYR A 403 -20.91 -9.12 10.14
N LEU A 404 -20.89 -10.30 10.78
CA LEU A 404 -21.61 -10.56 12.04
C LEU A 404 -23.14 -10.40 11.98
N GLY A 405 -23.74 -10.50 10.80
CA GLY A 405 -25.17 -10.31 10.61
C GLY A 405 -25.63 -8.84 10.58
N GLU A 406 -24.70 -7.88 10.54
CA GLU A 406 -24.99 -6.47 10.30
C GLU A 406 -25.51 -6.24 8.87
N THR A 407 -26.37 -5.24 8.70
CA THR A 407 -26.98 -4.85 7.42
C THR A 407 -26.97 -3.34 7.24
N SER A 408 -26.93 -2.86 5.99
CA SER A 408 -26.95 -1.44 5.68
C SER A 408 -28.36 -0.98 5.32
N ILE A 409 -29.04 -0.36 6.26
CA ILE A 409 -30.49 -0.11 6.20
C ILE A 409 -30.83 1.09 5.31
N ARG A 410 -31.65 0.85 4.28
CA ARG A 410 -32.01 1.85 3.25
C ARG A 410 -32.87 2.98 3.80
N SER A 411 -33.82 2.67 4.68
CA SER A 411 -34.70 3.67 5.31
C SER A 411 -33.92 4.62 6.23
N ASP A 412 -32.96 4.12 7.00
CA ASP A 412 -32.09 4.94 7.84
C ASP A 412 -31.14 5.80 7.00
N ALA A 413 -30.56 5.25 5.93
CA ALA A 413 -29.79 6.02 4.96
C ALA A 413 -30.64 7.13 4.29
N GLN A 414 -31.91 6.86 3.99
CA GLN A 414 -32.83 7.85 3.43
C GLN A 414 -33.10 8.99 4.42
N LEU A 415 -33.30 8.70 5.71
CA LEU A 415 -33.47 9.71 6.76
C LEU A 415 -32.19 10.55 6.94
N PHE A 416 -31.03 9.90 6.99
CA PHE A 416 -29.73 10.55 7.11
C PHE A 416 -29.46 11.51 5.94
N LEU A 417 -29.58 11.04 4.69
CA LEU A 417 -29.33 11.88 3.52
C LEU A 417 -30.37 13.00 3.41
N LYS A 418 -31.65 12.73 3.70
CA LYS A 418 -32.69 13.77 3.75
C LYS A 418 -32.37 14.88 4.76
N LYS A 419 -31.68 14.57 5.86
CA LYS A 419 -31.28 15.56 6.88
C LYS A 419 -29.95 16.27 6.54
N TYR A 420 -28.93 15.53 6.11
CA TYR A 420 -27.55 16.04 6.05
C TYR A 420 -26.97 16.20 4.63
N ARG A 421 -27.56 15.57 3.61
CA ARG A 421 -27.13 15.63 2.19
C ARG A 421 -28.35 15.49 1.24
N PRO A 422 -29.32 16.43 1.22
CA PRO A 422 -30.61 16.21 0.54
C PRO A 422 -30.48 16.00 -0.98
N GLU A 423 -29.45 16.55 -1.60
CA GLU A 423 -29.13 16.36 -3.01
C GLU A 423 -28.60 14.96 -3.32
N ALA A 424 -28.07 14.26 -2.32
CA ALA A 424 -27.59 12.88 -2.42
C ALA A 424 -28.66 11.83 -2.11
N LEU A 425 -29.94 12.22 -1.91
CA LEU A 425 -31.00 11.34 -1.40
C LEU A 425 -31.20 10.05 -2.23
N ALA A 426 -31.00 10.10 -3.54
CA ALA A 426 -31.03 8.92 -4.42
C ALA A 426 -29.99 7.85 -4.03
N GLY A 427 -28.86 8.27 -3.43
CA GLY A 427 -27.85 7.37 -2.89
C GLY A 427 -28.37 6.36 -1.86
N ALA A 428 -29.49 6.61 -1.18
CA ALA A 428 -30.12 5.64 -0.27
C ALA A 428 -30.85 4.49 -0.99
N THR A 429 -31.20 4.66 -2.27
CA THR A 429 -31.80 3.61 -3.11
C THR A 429 -30.81 3.01 -4.10
N ASP A 430 -29.85 3.80 -4.57
CA ASP A 430 -29.02 3.44 -5.72
C ASP A 430 -27.84 2.51 -5.38
N PHE A 431 -27.48 2.38 -4.09
CA PHE A 431 -26.41 1.47 -3.68
C PHE A 431 -26.80 0.01 -3.87
N LYS A 432 -25.83 -0.81 -4.29
CA LYS A 432 -26.02 -2.26 -4.47
C LYS A 432 -25.72 -3.00 -3.17
N GLU A 433 -26.43 -4.10 -2.94
CA GLU A 433 -26.14 -5.05 -1.87
C GLU A 433 -25.84 -6.43 -2.48
N ILE A 434 -24.78 -7.07 -2.01
CA ILE A 434 -24.34 -8.38 -2.45
C ILE A 434 -24.13 -9.26 -1.22
N SER A 435 -24.79 -10.42 -1.21
CA SER A 435 -24.60 -11.46 -0.19
C SER A 435 -23.43 -12.36 -0.59
N ILE A 436 -22.50 -12.56 0.35
CA ILE A 436 -21.43 -13.56 0.28
C ILE A 436 -21.70 -14.53 1.44
N ASP A 437 -21.61 -15.84 1.22
CA ASP A 437 -21.82 -16.89 2.24
C ASP A 437 -23.09 -16.70 3.10
N ASN A 438 -24.20 -16.32 2.45
CA ASN A 438 -25.50 -16.04 3.05
C ASN A 438 -25.52 -14.85 4.04
N GLY A 439 -24.62 -13.87 3.88
CA GLY A 439 -24.66 -12.62 4.64
C GLY A 439 -25.97 -11.86 4.40
N PRO A 440 -26.59 -11.27 5.44
CA PRO A 440 -27.93 -10.69 5.32
C PRO A 440 -27.92 -9.39 4.53
N LEU A 441 -29.05 -9.11 3.87
CA LEU A 441 -29.32 -7.87 3.14
C LEU A 441 -30.51 -7.14 3.78
N ASP A 442 -30.72 -5.87 3.47
CA ASP A 442 -31.90 -5.15 3.94
C ASP A 442 -33.20 -5.75 3.34
N ASN A 443 -34.05 -6.27 4.23
CA ASN A 443 -35.34 -6.87 3.91
C ASN A 443 -36.52 -5.97 4.35
N GLY A 444 -36.30 -4.66 4.51
CA GLY A 444 -37.32 -3.70 4.93
C GLY A 444 -37.31 -3.38 6.42
N GLY A 445 -36.13 -3.45 7.06
CA GLY A 445 -35.93 -3.15 8.48
C GLY A 445 -35.60 -4.35 9.36
N LEU A 446 -35.26 -4.06 10.63
CA LEU A 446 -34.77 -5.03 11.61
C LEU A 446 -35.90 -5.64 12.45
N ASN A 447 -35.79 -6.93 12.77
CA ASN A 447 -36.70 -7.60 13.69
C ASN A 447 -36.34 -7.34 15.17
N SER A 448 -37.23 -7.71 16.10
CA SER A 448 -37.08 -7.44 17.53
C SER A 448 -35.91 -8.14 18.23
N THR A 449 -35.30 -9.16 17.61
CA THR A 449 -34.08 -9.81 18.09
C THR A 449 -32.87 -9.03 17.61
N GLN A 450 -32.78 -8.75 16.30
CA GLN A 450 -31.75 -7.91 15.69
C GLN A 450 -31.62 -6.54 16.38
N LEU A 451 -32.74 -5.90 16.74
CA LEU A 451 -32.75 -4.64 17.48
C LEU A 451 -32.21 -4.74 18.91
N LYS A 452 -32.36 -5.89 19.58
CA LYS A 452 -31.78 -6.12 20.92
C LYS A 452 -30.28 -6.40 20.86
N ASP A 453 -29.86 -7.11 19.82
CA ASP A 453 -28.46 -7.46 19.58
C ASP A 453 -27.67 -6.27 18.97
N GLY A 454 -28.36 -5.18 18.60
CA GLY A 454 -27.76 -3.98 18.03
C GLY A 454 -27.31 -4.15 16.58
N SER A 455 -27.88 -5.11 15.84
CA SER A 455 -27.60 -5.29 14.42
C SER A 455 -27.98 -4.05 13.61
N GLY A 456 -27.31 -3.82 12.49
CA GLY A 456 -27.55 -2.72 11.56
C GLY A 456 -26.98 -1.38 12.02
N VAL A 457 -26.39 -1.27 13.21
CA VAL A 457 -25.74 -0.03 13.69
C VAL A 457 -24.42 0.21 12.93
N GLU A 458 -23.65 -0.84 12.65
CA GLU A 458 -22.38 -0.73 11.93
C GLU A 458 -22.64 -0.40 10.46
N GLY A 459 -23.49 -1.23 9.84
CA GLY A 459 -23.86 -1.07 8.43
C GLY A 459 -24.56 0.25 8.15
N ALA A 460 -25.23 0.85 9.15
CA ALA A 460 -25.76 2.21 9.07
C ALA A 460 -24.66 3.28 9.15
N LEU A 461 -23.76 3.22 10.13
CA LEU A 461 -22.64 4.17 10.29
C LEU A 461 -21.75 4.20 9.04
N ASP A 462 -21.33 3.04 8.56
CA ASP A 462 -20.45 2.90 7.39
C ASP A 462 -21.11 3.48 6.13
N LEU A 463 -22.34 3.05 5.83
CA LEU A 463 -23.08 3.47 4.64
C LEU A 463 -23.34 4.99 4.66
N GLN A 464 -23.85 5.50 5.78
CA GLN A 464 -24.22 6.91 5.92
C GLN A 464 -22.99 7.82 5.84
N THR A 465 -21.85 7.38 6.38
CA THR A 465 -20.58 8.12 6.27
C THR A 465 -20.07 8.16 4.84
N MET A 466 -20.04 7.02 4.13
CA MET A 466 -19.51 6.96 2.77
C MET A 466 -20.39 7.72 1.76
N LEU A 467 -21.71 7.51 1.78
CA LEU A 467 -22.65 8.31 0.97
C LEU A 467 -22.61 9.79 1.39
N GLY A 468 -22.48 10.05 2.70
CA GLY A 468 -22.37 11.37 3.30
C GLY A 468 -21.20 12.19 2.77
N ILE A 469 -20.09 11.56 2.38
CA ILE A 469 -18.91 12.25 1.83
C ILE A 469 -18.88 12.18 0.31
N ALA A 470 -18.93 10.98 -0.28
CA ALA A 470 -18.46 10.73 -1.65
C ALA A 470 -19.54 10.50 -2.71
N TRP A 471 -20.85 10.57 -2.38
CA TRP A 471 -21.90 10.59 -3.41
C TRP A 471 -21.67 11.76 -4.40
N PRO A 472 -21.82 11.56 -5.73
CA PRO A 472 -22.42 10.43 -6.44
C PRO A 472 -21.47 9.30 -6.91
N ILE A 473 -20.32 9.06 -6.28
CA ILE A 473 -19.57 7.81 -6.55
C ILE A 473 -20.44 6.60 -6.18
N PRO A 474 -20.62 5.60 -7.07
CA PRO A 474 -21.43 4.43 -6.75
C PRO A 474 -20.86 3.64 -5.57
N LEU A 475 -21.76 3.06 -4.77
CA LEU A 475 -21.40 2.26 -3.60
C LEU A 475 -21.98 0.84 -3.73
N THR A 476 -21.16 -0.15 -3.37
CA THR A 476 -21.60 -1.55 -3.22
C THR A 476 -21.33 -2.04 -1.79
N VAL A 477 -22.37 -2.52 -1.13
CA VAL A 477 -22.33 -3.18 0.18
C VAL A 477 -22.12 -4.68 -0.06
N TYR A 478 -21.09 -5.25 0.58
CA TYR A 478 -20.86 -6.69 0.62
C TYR A 478 -21.15 -7.21 2.02
N SER A 479 -22.29 -7.87 2.20
CA SER A 479 -22.61 -8.55 3.46
C SER A 479 -22.10 -9.98 3.40
N THR A 480 -21.14 -10.32 4.26
CA THR A 480 -20.55 -11.67 4.32
C THR A 480 -21.02 -12.42 5.55
N GLY A 481 -21.65 -13.58 5.31
CA GLY A 481 -22.12 -14.51 6.33
C GLY A 481 -21.10 -15.60 6.64
N GLY A 482 -21.58 -16.76 7.11
CA GLY A 482 -20.72 -17.86 7.56
C GLY A 482 -21.44 -18.95 8.35
N GLU A 483 -22.63 -19.36 7.92
CA GLU A 483 -23.35 -20.50 8.54
C GLU A 483 -23.00 -21.83 7.87
N GLN A 484 -22.85 -22.89 8.68
CA GLN A 484 -22.80 -24.26 8.16
C GLN A 484 -24.23 -24.75 7.85
N PRO A 485 -24.41 -25.65 6.85
CA PRO A 485 -25.72 -26.22 6.54
C PRO A 485 -26.36 -26.95 7.73
N GLU A 486 -27.70 -26.92 7.78
CA GLU A 486 -28.59 -27.01 8.96
C GLU A 486 -28.51 -28.23 9.91
N TRP A 487 -27.57 -29.18 9.73
CA TRP A 487 -27.69 -30.52 10.33
C TRP A 487 -27.39 -30.63 11.84
N ILE A 488 -26.97 -29.55 12.52
CA ILE A 488 -26.86 -29.50 14.00
C ILE A 488 -27.64 -28.32 14.60
N LYS A 489 -28.98 -28.41 14.59
CA LYS A 489 -29.84 -27.64 15.50
C LYS A 489 -29.93 -28.35 16.86
N LEU A 490 -28.99 -28.06 17.76
CA LEU A 490 -29.05 -28.42 19.18
C LEU A 490 -29.15 -27.16 20.07
N SER A 491 -30.38 -26.84 20.46
CA SER A 491 -30.81 -25.78 21.40
C SER A 491 -30.75 -24.31 20.94
N ASN A 492 -31.62 -23.49 21.55
CA ASN A 492 -32.15 -22.20 21.03
C ASN A 492 -31.22 -20.97 21.07
N THR A 493 -29.92 -21.10 20.80
CA THR A 493 -29.04 -19.94 20.53
C THR A 493 -28.05 -20.24 19.41
N SER A 494 -28.41 -19.84 18.19
CA SER A 494 -27.61 -20.10 16.99
C SER A 494 -27.12 -18.80 16.34
N THR A 495 -25.82 -18.53 16.46
CA THR A 495 -25.03 -17.82 15.44
C THR A 495 -23.66 -18.48 15.37
N ASN A 496 -23.20 -18.76 14.15
CA ASN A 496 -21.87 -19.27 13.84
C ASN A 496 -21.09 -18.12 13.19
N THR A 497 -19.88 -17.82 13.67
CA THR A 497 -19.11 -16.63 13.28
C THR A 497 -17.85 -16.96 12.48
N ASN A 498 -17.92 -17.97 11.60
CA ASN A 498 -16.77 -18.44 10.84
C ASN A 498 -16.30 -17.44 9.76
N GLU A 499 -15.07 -16.92 9.94
CA GLU A 499 -14.11 -16.56 8.89
C GLU A 499 -14.52 -15.66 7.70
N PRO A 500 -15.29 -14.57 7.91
CA PRO A 500 -15.80 -13.82 6.78
C PRO A 500 -14.73 -12.99 6.06
N PHE A 501 -13.56 -12.71 6.66
CA PHE A 501 -12.46 -12.02 5.95
C PHE A 501 -11.86 -12.88 4.84
N LEU A 502 -11.68 -14.19 5.07
CA LEU A 502 -11.15 -15.10 4.05
C LEU A 502 -12.19 -15.36 2.95
N ALA A 503 -13.45 -15.60 3.33
CA ALA A 503 -14.56 -15.72 2.38
C ALA A 503 -14.69 -14.48 1.49
N TRP A 504 -14.70 -13.29 2.10
CA TRP A 504 -14.78 -12.01 1.40
C TRP A 504 -13.61 -11.79 0.44
N VAL A 505 -12.37 -11.98 0.89
CA VAL A 505 -11.20 -11.70 0.04
C VAL A 505 -11.08 -12.69 -1.12
N GLN A 506 -11.44 -13.96 -0.91
CA GLN A 506 -11.50 -14.97 -1.98
C GLN A 506 -12.61 -14.66 -2.99
N TYR A 507 -13.79 -14.23 -2.53
CA TYR A 507 -14.84 -13.73 -3.41
C TYR A 507 -14.36 -12.55 -4.27
N MET A 508 -13.70 -11.55 -3.67
CA MET A 508 -13.12 -10.41 -4.41
C MET A 508 -12.07 -10.85 -5.43
N LEU A 509 -11.18 -11.78 -5.06
CA LEU A 509 -10.15 -12.28 -5.97
C LEU A 509 -10.76 -13.02 -7.18
N ALA A 510 -11.92 -13.65 -7.02
CA ALA A 510 -12.68 -14.26 -8.12
C ALA A 510 -13.42 -13.26 -9.04
N LEU A 511 -13.56 -11.99 -8.67
CA LEU A 511 -14.22 -10.98 -9.51
C LEU A 511 -13.33 -10.54 -10.68
N PRO A 512 -13.89 -10.27 -11.88
CA PRO A 512 -13.17 -9.63 -12.97
C PRO A 512 -12.85 -8.16 -12.64
N PRO A 513 -11.85 -7.53 -13.29
CA PRO A 513 -11.42 -6.15 -12.99
C PRO A 513 -12.56 -5.10 -13.03
N SER A 514 -13.53 -5.24 -13.94
CA SER A 514 -14.70 -4.34 -14.03
C SER A 514 -15.67 -4.41 -12.85
N SER A 515 -15.55 -5.46 -12.03
CA SER A 515 -16.39 -5.72 -10.86
C SER A 515 -15.63 -5.57 -9.55
N LEU A 516 -14.37 -5.10 -9.58
CA LEU A 516 -13.61 -4.77 -8.38
C LEU A 516 -13.82 -3.30 -7.99
N PRO A 517 -14.10 -2.99 -6.70
CA PRO A 517 -14.07 -1.62 -6.21
C PRO A 517 -12.64 -1.07 -6.21
N ASN A 518 -12.48 0.23 -6.42
CA ASN A 518 -11.15 0.85 -6.30
C ASN A 518 -10.76 1.13 -4.84
N VAL A 519 -11.72 1.19 -3.93
CA VAL A 519 -11.51 1.31 -2.49
C VAL A 519 -12.57 0.53 -1.71
N VAL A 520 -12.14 -0.14 -0.65
CA VAL A 520 -12.95 -0.92 0.29
C VAL A 520 -12.77 -0.35 1.69
N SER A 521 -13.89 -0.02 2.33
CA SER A 521 -13.97 0.19 3.78
C SER A 521 -14.46 -1.08 4.48
N THR A 522 -13.96 -1.31 5.68
CA THR A 522 -14.49 -2.28 6.62
C THR A 522 -14.23 -1.77 8.03
N SER A 523 -15.13 -2.07 8.95
CA SER A 523 -15.18 -1.52 10.31
C SER A 523 -15.06 -2.60 11.39
N TYR A 524 -14.34 -3.69 11.09
CA TYR A 524 -14.29 -4.89 11.94
C TYR A 524 -12.85 -5.35 12.19
N GLY A 525 -12.65 -6.05 13.31
CA GLY A 525 -11.36 -6.60 13.69
C GLY A 525 -11.44 -7.65 14.80
N ASP A 526 -10.31 -8.31 15.00
CA ASP A 526 -10.04 -9.43 15.89
C ASP A 526 -8.84 -9.11 16.77
N SER A 527 -8.78 -9.68 17.97
CA SER A 527 -7.50 -9.71 18.68
C SER A 527 -6.55 -10.64 17.92
N GLU A 528 -5.40 -10.12 17.45
CA GLU A 528 -4.45 -10.87 16.62
C GLU A 528 -4.07 -12.20 17.29
N LYS A 529 -3.91 -12.23 18.62
CA LYS A 529 -3.59 -13.44 19.39
C LYS A 529 -4.63 -14.57 19.30
N THR A 530 -5.89 -14.28 18.95
CA THR A 530 -6.94 -15.30 18.79
C THR A 530 -7.00 -15.85 17.37
N VAL A 531 -6.36 -15.18 16.42
CA VAL A 531 -6.26 -15.57 15.01
C VAL A 531 -5.08 -16.52 14.85
N SER A 532 -5.26 -17.65 14.16
CA SER A 532 -4.12 -18.55 13.92
C SER A 532 -3.07 -17.84 13.02
N PRO A 533 -1.75 -17.94 13.31
CA PRO A 533 -0.74 -17.26 12.50
C PRO A 533 -0.74 -17.68 11.02
N SER A 534 -1.18 -18.90 10.71
CA SER A 534 -1.42 -19.39 9.35
C SER A 534 -2.58 -18.66 8.67
N TYR A 535 -3.75 -18.56 9.31
CA TYR A 535 -4.90 -17.79 8.80
C TYR A 535 -4.51 -16.32 8.57
N ALA A 536 -3.89 -15.68 9.56
CA ALA A 536 -3.51 -14.28 9.49
C ALA A 536 -2.60 -14.00 8.27
N ARG A 537 -1.61 -14.86 8.02
CA ARG A 537 -0.74 -14.78 6.83
C ARG A 537 -1.51 -15.05 5.53
N ALA A 538 -2.38 -16.05 5.51
CA ALA A 538 -3.15 -16.43 4.32
C ALA A 538 -4.10 -15.30 3.87
N VAL A 539 -4.82 -14.68 4.81
CA VAL A 539 -5.68 -13.52 4.56
C VAL A 539 -4.85 -12.28 4.20
N CYS A 540 -3.73 -12.01 4.89
CA CYS A 540 -2.83 -10.91 4.50
C CYS A 540 -2.27 -11.04 3.08
N ASN A 541 -1.84 -12.25 2.68
CA ASN A 541 -1.36 -12.50 1.33
C ASN A 541 -2.49 -12.32 0.30
N SER A 542 -3.73 -12.65 0.66
CA SER A 542 -4.91 -12.38 -0.18
C SER A 542 -5.20 -10.87 -0.31
N PHE A 543 -5.00 -10.07 0.74
CA PHE A 543 -5.05 -8.60 0.65
C PHE A 543 -3.89 -8.04 -0.20
N ALA A 544 -2.70 -8.64 -0.14
CA ALA A 544 -1.58 -8.27 -1.01
C ALA A 544 -1.92 -8.49 -2.50
N GLN A 545 -2.62 -9.59 -2.83
CA GLN A 545 -3.12 -9.86 -4.18
C GLN A 545 -4.14 -8.81 -4.64
N LEU A 546 -5.10 -8.40 -3.79
CA LEU A 546 -6.02 -7.29 -4.12
C LEU A 546 -5.29 -5.95 -4.28
N GLY A 547 -4.31 -5.66 -3.42
CA GLY A 547 -3.48 -4.47 -3.51
C GLY A 547 -2.67 -4.40 -4.81
N ALA A 548 -2.14 -5.55 -5.27
CA ALA A 548 -1.44 -5.69 -6.55
C ALA A 548 -2.35 -5.45 -7.76
N ARG A 549 -3.66 -5.71 -7.63
CA ARG A 549 -4.72 -5.43 -8.61
C ARG A 549 -5.30 -4.02 -8.53
N GLY A 550 -4.73 -3.15 -7.70
CA GLY A 550 -5.12 -1.73 -7.62
C GLY A 550 -6.30 -1.42 -6.70
N VAL A 551 -6.61 -2.30 -5.74
CA VAL A 551 -7.65 -2.05 -4.71
C VAL A 551 -7.03 -1.44 -3.45
N SER A 552 -7.57 -0.32 -2.98
CA SER A 552 -7.27 0.23 -1.65
C SER A 552 -8.12 -0.48 -0.59
N VAL A 553 -7.53 -1.25 0.33
CA VAL A 553 -8.25 -1.94 1.40
C VAL A 553 -7.95 -1.27 2.74
N LEU A 554 -8.97 -0.69 3.39
CA LEU A 554 -8.86 0.07 4.64
C LEU A 554 -9.56 -0.65 5.78
N PHE A 555 -8.89 -0.77 6.93
CA PHE A 555 -9.41 -1.40 8.17
C PHE A 555 -9.27 -0.43 9.37
N PRO A 556 -10.09 -0.58 10.41
CA PRO A 556 -10.03 0.27 11.60
C PRO A 556 -8.80 -0.09 12.45
N SER A 557 -8.21 0.88 13.13
CA SER A 557 -7.08 0.62 14.03
C SER A 557 -7.49 0.00 15.37
N GLY A 558 -8.78 0.05 15.70
CA GLY A 558 -9.39 -0.47 16.93
C GLY A 558 -9.86 0.64 17.87
N ASP A 559 -10.58 0.24 18.92
CA ASP A 559 -11.36 1.18 19.75
C ASP A 559 -11.03 1.18 21.24
N GLY A 560 -10.17 0.25 21.67
CA GLY A 560 -9.75 0.10 23.06
C GLY A 560 -8.36 0.65 23.37
N GLY A 561 -7.86 1.60 22.57
CA GLY A 561 -6.51 2.17 22.73
C GLY A 561 -5.41 1.12 22.57
N ILE A 562 -4.38 1.20 23.42
CA ILE A 562 -3.33 0.17 23.46
C ILE A 562 -3.91 -1.12 24.04
N GLY A 563 -3.71 -2.24 23.35
CA GLY A 563 -4.01 -3.59 23.83
C GLY A 563 -5.49 -3.98 23.96
N GLY A 564 -6.41 -3.01 23.96
CA GLY A 564 -7.86 -3.23 24.05
C GLY A 564 -8.29 -3.97 25.33
N GLU A 565 -9.40 -4.70 25.25
CA GLU A 565 -9.87 -5.57 26.36
C GLU A 565 -8.87 -6.65 26.79
N ASN A 566 -7.85 -6.88 25.96
CA ASN A 566 -6.83 -7.91 26.12
C ASN A 566 -5.44 -7.30 26.36
N CYS A 567 -5.42 -6.20 27.11
CA CYS A 567 -4.27 -5.34 27.38
C CYS A 567 -2.92 -6.03 27.52
N PHE A 568 -2.89 -7.16 28.21
CA PHE A 568 -1.69 -7.97 28.37
C PHE A 568 -1.98 -9.43 27.98
N SER A 569 -1.23 -9.98 27.02
CA SER A 569 -1.13 -11.45 26.92
C SER A 569 -0.19 -11.98 28.02
N LYS A 570 -0.55 -13.10 28.63
CA LYS A 570 0.28 -13.84 29.60
C LYS A 570 0.99 -15.07 28.99
N GLU A 571 0.84 -15.28 27.69
CA GLU A 571 1.52 -16.37 26.98
C GLU A 571 3.03 -16.10 26.92
N PHE A 572 3.84 -17.16 27.00
CA PHE A 572 5.30 -17.11 26.91
C PHE A 572 6.02 -16.40 28.07
N ASN A 573 5.40 -16.33 29.25
CA ASN A 573 6.01 -15.80 30.49
C ASN A 573 6.50 -14.33 30.36
N THR A 574 5.98 -13.59 29.38
CA THR A 574 6.26 -12.18 29.13
C THR A 574 4.96 -11.43 28.87
N THR A 575 4.88 -10.20 29.35
CA THR A 575 3.68 -9.36 29.27
C THR A 575 3.76 -8.50 28.02
N TYR A 576 2.88 -8.74 27.03
CA TYR A 576 2.86 -7.98 25.77
C TYR A 576 1.54 -7.24 25.57
N PHE A 577 1.58 -6.05 24.95
CA PHE A 577 0.38 -5.37 24.48
C PHE A 577 -0.39 -6.22 23.46
N GLY A 578 -1.71 -6.21 23.57
CA GLY A 578 -2.60 -6.82 22.57
C GLY A 578 -2.47 -6.14 21.20
N ALA A 579 -2.49 -6.94 20.14
CA ALA A 579 -2.57 -6.45 18.77
C ALA A 579 -3.93 -6.76 18.14
N LEU A 580 -4.30 -6.00 17.10
CA LEU A 580 -5.56 -6.14 16.37
C LEU A 580 -5.28 -6.59 14.94
N PHE A 581 -5.98 -7.61 14.47
CA PHE A 581 -5.99 -8.08 13.08
C PHE A 581 -7.35 -7.74 12.44
N PRO A 582 -7.45 -7.32 11.17
CA PRO A 582 -6.38 -7.11 10.21
C PRO A 582 -5.58 -5.80 10.32
N ALA A 583 -5.81 -4.92 11.29
CA ALA A 583 -5.03 -3.68 11.43
C ALA A 583 -3.51 -3.90 11.42
N SER A 584 -3.04 -4.97 12.07
CA SER A 584 -1.64 -5.40 12.12
C SER A 584 -1.09 -5.94 10.79
N CYS A 585 -1.93 -6.19 9.80
CA CYS A 585 -1.54 -6.68 8.49
C CYS A 585 -0.75 -5.61 7.71
N PRO A 586 0.37 -5.97 7.04
CA PRO A 586 1.19 -5.01 6.29
C PRO A 586 0.65 -4.70 4.88
N TYR A 587 -0.46 -5.30 4.44
CA TYR A 587 -1.01 -5.16 3.08
C TYR A 587 -2.38 -4.46 3.03
N ILE A 588 -2.78 -3.82 4.13
CA ILE A 588 -3.96 -2.96 4.25
C ILE A 588 -3.54 -1.62 4.83
N THR A 589 -4.38 -0.60 4.69
CA THR A 589 -4.19 0.70 5.34
C THR A 589 -5.03 0.75 6.62
N ALA A 590 -4.39 0.79 7.78
CA ALA A 590 -5.04 0.88 9.08
C ALA A 590 -5.37 2.34 9.42
N VAL A 591 -6.63 2.60 9.81
CA VAL A 591 -7.16 3.95 10.02
C VAL A 591 -7.44 4.21 11.51
N GLY A 592 -6.69 5.14 12.10
CA GLY A 592 -6.86 5.65 13.45
C GLY A 592 -7.94 6.72 13.57
N GLY A 593 -7.99 7.36 14.74
CA GLY A 593 -9.09 8.26 15.13
C GLY A 593 -8.64 9.63 15.62
N THR A 594 -9.22 10.69 15.06
CA THR A 594 -9.06 12.08 15.51
C THR A 594 -10.36 12.68 16.04
N HIS A 595 -10.22 13.77 16.80
CA HIS A 595 -11.33 14.59 17.30
C HIS A 595 -10.87 16.05 17.38
N LYS A 596 -11.82 16.99 17.42
CA LYS A 596 -11.62 18.44 17.18
C LYS A 596 -11.14 18.72 15.76
N VAL A 597 -11.12 19.98 15.35
CA VAL A 597 -10.88 20.36 13.94
C VAL A 597 -9.70 21.33 13.77
N GLU A 598 -9.54 22.30 14.67
CA GLU A 598 -8.47 23.30 14.61
C GLU A 598 -7.80 23.48 15.98
N PRO A 599 -6.76 22.68 16.32
CA PRO A 599 -6.24 21.53 15.57
C PRO A 599 -7.04 20.24 15.83
N GLU A 600 -6.97 19.29 14.89
CA GLU A 600 -7.26 17.89 15.16
C GLU A 600 -6.29 17.33 16.21
N VAL A 601 -6.76 16.42 17.07
CA VAL A 601 -5.98 15.72 18.10
C VAL A 601 -6.37 14.24 18.14
N VAL A 602 -5.50 13.39 18.69
CA VAL A 602 -5.80 11.96 18.92
C VAL A 602 -7.06 11.80 19.78
N ALA A 603 -7.98 10.94 19.34
CA ALA A 603 -9.35 10.89 19.83
C ALA A 603 -9.55 10.16 21.18
N VAL A 604 -8.98 10.68 22.26
CA VAL A 604 -9.34 10.22 23.62
C VAL A 604 -10.66 10.87 24.04
N TYR A 605 -11.74 10.09 24.12
CA TYR A 605 -13.08 10.59 24.45
C TYR A 605 -13.87 9.63 25.36
N LYS A 606 -14.14 10.06 26.59
CA LYS A 606 -14.80 9.28 27.66
C LYS A 606 -14.04 7.97 27.96
N ARG A 607 -14.42 6.85 27.35
CA ARG A 607 -13.77 5.52 27.49
C ARG A 607 -13.15 5.02 26.18
N TYR A 608 -13.30 5.77 25.10
CA TYR A 608 -12.75 5.47 23.79
C TYR A 608 -11.37 6.09 23.62
N ALA A 609 -10.47 5.32 23.00
CA ALA A 609 -9.24 5.81 22.38
C ALA A 609 -8.99 4.95 21.13
N PRO A 610 -8.52 5.54 20.01
CA PRO A 610 -8.20 4.77 18.81
C PRO A 610 -7.04 3.81 19.10
N GLY A 611 -7.07 2.65 18.46
CA GLY A 611 -6.05 1.62 18.63
C GLY A 611 -4.76 1.96 17.89
N GLY A 612 -3.65 1.46 18.41
CA GLY A 612 -2.34 1.56 17.79
C GLY A 612 -1.34 0.70 18.56
N GLY A 613 -0.26 0.32 17.90
CA GLY A 613 0.71 -0.63 18.46
C GLY A 613 1.56 -1.32 17.41
N PHE A 614 2.06 -2.51 17.77
CA PHE A 614 2.98 -3.31 16.96
C PHE A 614 2.50 -4.76 16.88
N SER A 615 2.56 -5.36 15.68
CA SER A 615 2.12 -6.74 15.45
C SER A 615 2.95 -7.74 16.27
N ARG A 616 2.38 -8.91 16.56
CA ARG A 616 3.10 -10.09 17.05
C ARG A 616 3.47 -11.05 15.92
N TYR A 617 2.79 -11.01 14.77
CA TYR A 617 2.94 -11.96 13.66
C TYR A 617 3.71 -11.43 12.45
N PHE A 618 3.62 -10.13 12.18
CA PHE A 618 4.17 -9.51 10.98
C PHE A 618 5.37 -8.63 11.33
N SER A 619 6.53 -8.97 10.74
CA SER A 619 7.71 -8.10 10.75
C SER A 619 7.40 -6.74 10.12
N ARG A 620 8.15 -5.72 10.48
CA ARG A 620 7.98 -4.37 9.96
C ARG A 620 8.25 -4.38 8.45
N PRO A 621 7.30 -3.92 7.62
CA PRO A 621 7.52 -3.87 6.18
C PRO A 621 8.51 -2.75 5.84
N ALA A 622 9.36 -2.96 4.83
CA ALA A 622 10.48 -2.07 4.52
C ALA A 622 10.05 -0.61 4.23
N TYR A 623 8.85 -0.40 3.69
CA TYR A 623 8.31 0.94 3.48
C TYR A 623 8.20 1.74 4.80
N GLN A 624 8.06 1.06 5.95
CA GLN A 624 7.82 1.66 7.26
C GLN A 624 9.09 1.94 8.07
N ASP A 625 10.25 1.45 7.62
CA ASP A 625 11.49 1.45 8.41
C ASP A 625 11.91 2.84 8.88
N GLN A 626 11.95 3.81 7.96
CA GLN A 626 12.38 5.17 8.26
C GLN A 626 11.39 5.87 9.21
N ALA A 627 10.09 5.77 8.95
CA ALA A 627 9.06 6.42 9.77
C ALA A 627 9.06 5.92 11.23
N VAL A 628 9.20 4.61 11.43
CA VAL A 628 9.30 4.03 12.78
C VAL A 628 10.61 4.42 13.46
N ALA A 629 11.73 4.48 12.72
CA ALA A 629 13.00 4.96 13.25
C ALA A 629 12.93 6.43 13.69
N ASP A 630 12.39 7.31 12.85
CA ASP A 630 12.23 8.74 13.11
C ASP A 630 11.33 8.99 14.33
N TYR A 631 10.19 8.30 14.43
CA TYR A 631 9.30 8.37 15.58
C TYR A 631 10.01 8.04 16.90
N PHE A 632 10.81 6.97 16.94
CA PHE A 632 11.58 6.60 18.13
C PHE A 632 12.83 7.45 18.38
N ALA A 633 13.29 8.24 17.40
CA ALA A 633 14.36 9.22 17.58
C ALA A 633 13.83 10.57 18.12
N LEU A 634 12.59 10.92 17.79
CA LEU A 634 11.92 12.14 18.29
C LEU A 634 11.34 11.97 19.69
N ASN A 635 10.99 10.74 20.10
CA ASN A 635 10.30 10.46 21.36
C ASN A 635 11.18 9.56 22.25
N ASN A 636 11.79 10.16 23.27
CA ASN A 636 12.81 9.51 24.11
C ASN A 636 12.27 8.81 25.38
N ASP A 637 10.99 8.95 25.71
CA ASP A 637 10.41 8.41 26.95
C ASP A 637 9.40 7.30 26.69
N PHE A 638 9.93 6.10 26.43
CA PHE A 638 9.16 4.85 26.31
C PHE A 638 9.53 3.83 27.38
N LYS A 639 10.12 4.27 28.50
CA LYS A 639 10.62 3.38 29.56
C LYS A 639 9.51 2.55 30.20
N GLU A 640 8.32 3.13 30.36
CA GLU A 640 7.13 2.43 30.86
C GLU A 640 6.62 1.35 29.88
N LEU A 641 6.90 1.50 28.58
CA LEU A 641 6.44 0.59 27.53
C LEU A 641 7.51 -0.46 27.15
N GLU A 642 8.69 -0.44 27.78
CA GLU A 642 9.79 -1.34 27.45
C GLU A 642 9.43 -2.81 27.73
N GLY A 643 9.73 -3.69 26.77
CA GLY A 643 9.37 -5.12 26.83
C GLY A 643 7.94 -5.47 26.42
N PHE A 644 7.00 -4.51 26.36
CA PHE A 644 5.60 -4.79 26.01
C PHE A 644 5.32 -4.88 24.49
N PHE A 645 6.27 -4.47 23.64
CA PHE A 645 6.13 -4.46 22.18
C PHE A 645 7.47 -4.64 21.47
N ASN A 646 7.45 -5.00 20.17
CA ASN A 646 8.65 -5.14 19.34
C ASN A 646 8.66 -4.11 18.20
N ARG A 647 9.63 -3.18 18.23
CA ARG A 647 9.83 -2.13 17.22
C ARG A 647 10.13 -2.67 15.81
N SER A 648 10.57 -3.92 15.71
CA SER A 648 10.91 -4.60 14.45
C SER A 648 9.69 -5.24 13.76
N ASN A 649 8.48 -5.06 14.31
CA ASN A 649 7.23 -5.57 13.76
C ASN A 649 6.38 -4.44 13.14
N ARG A 650 5.39 -4.79 12.30
CA ARG A 650 4.47 -3.82 11.65
C ARG A 650 3.80 -2.97 12.73
N ALA A 651 4.01 -1.66 12.67
CA ALA A 651 3.37 -0.71 13.57
C ALA A 651 2.11 -0.12 12.94
N TRP A 652 1.06 0.20 13.69
CA TRP A 652 -0.16 0.83 13.13
C TRP A 652 -0.71 1.90 14.10
N PRO A 653 -1.54 2.86 13.65
CA PRO A 653 -2.15 3.00 12.32
C PRO A 653 -1.21 3.55 11.22
N ASP A 654 -1.69 3.56 9.98
CA ASP A 654 -1.00 4.17 8.83
C ASP A 654 -1.46 5.62 8.61
N ILE A 655 -2.75 5.89 8.79
CA ILE A 655 -3.42 7.21 8.69
C ILE A 655 -4.51 7.33 9.76
N SER A 656 -5.18 8.47 9.88
CA SER A 656 -6.38 8.63 10.72
C SER A 656 -7.46 9.47 10.04
N ALA A 657 -8.66 9.51 10.62
CA ALA A 657 -9.68 10.52 10.34
C ALA A 657 -10.54 10.74 11.60
N GLN A 658 -11.45 11.72 11.57
CA GLN A 658 -12.38 12.00 12.67
C GLN A 658 -13.11 10.72 13.07
N SER A 659 -13.25 10.47 14.37
CA SER A 659 -13.85 9.25 14.90
C SER A 659 -14.85 9.48 16.04
N VAL A 660 -15.23 10.74 16.30
CA VAL A 660 -16.02 11.11 17.49
C VAL A 660 -17.21 11.98 17.12
N LYS A 661 -18.38 11.65 17.69
CA LYS A 661 -19.67 12.33 17.48
C LYS A 661 -20.13 12.36 16.03
N PHE A 662 -20.11 11.20 15.38
CA PHE A 662 -20.72 11.06 14.06
C PHE A 662 -22.24 11.02 14.22
N PRO A 663 -23.03 11.77 13.43
CA PRO A 663 -24.47 11.58 13.38
C PRO A 663 -24.78 10.25 12.68
N THR A 664 -25.74 9.50 13.18
CA THR A 664 -26.14 8.22 12.59
C THR A 664 -27.63 7.97 12.84
N PHE A 665 -28.38 7.67 11.79
CA PHE A 665 -29.72 7.13 11.93
C PHE A 665 -29.65 5.61 12.10
N TRP A 666 -30.33 5.08 13.11
CA TRP A 666 -30.53 3.65 13.28
C TRP A 666 -31.95 3.38 13.79
N ASN A 667 -32.66 2.48 13.12
CA ASN A 667 -34.05 2.14 13.40
C ASN A 667 -34.95 3.39 13.51
N GLY A 668 -34.85 4.29 12.54
CA GLY A 668 -35.57 5.56 12.47
C GLY A 668 -35.12 6.64 13.45
N THR A 669 -34.13 6.37 14.31
CA THR A 669 -33.72 7.25 15.41
C THR A 669 -32.41 7.96 15.07
N ASP A 670 -32.43 9.30 15.09
CA ASP A 670 -31.21 10.13 15.02
C ASP A 670 -30.41 9.98 16.31
N SER A 671 -29.13 9.63 16.18
CA SER A 671 -28.25 9.26 17.29
C SER A 671 -26.82 9.71 16.99
N SER A 672 -25.92 9.56 17.95
CA SER A 672 -24.50 9.76 17.69
C SER A 672 -23.66 8.53 18.03
N THR A 673 -22.75 8.21 17.12
CA THR A 673 -21.79 7.10 17.21
C THR A 673 -20.36 7.65 17.28
N LEU A 674 -19.42 6.77 17.65
CA LEU A 674 -18.00 7.04 17.64
C LEU A 674 -17.21 5.73 17.56
N GLY A 675 -15.96 5.82 17.13
CA GLY A 675 -15.05 4.70 16.94
C GLY A 675 -14.24 4.83 15.65
N THR A 676 -13.23 3.99 15.50
CA THR A 676 -12.46 3.86 14.26
C THR A 676 -13.29 3.27 13.11
N SER A 677 -14.42 2.64 13.41
CA SER A 677 -15.51 2.39 12.47
C SER A 677 -16.12 3.64 11.84
N ALA A 678 -15.98 4.83 12.44
CA ALA A 678 -16.42 6.08 11.81
C ALA A 678 -15.31 6.71 10.93
N SER A 679 -14.04 6.58 11.35
CA SER A 679 -12.91 7.16 10.63
C SER A 679 -12.53 6.37 9.38
N THR A 680 -12.65 5.05 9.40
CA THR A 680 -12.34 4.16 8.26
C THR A 680 -13.20 4.46 7.02
N PRO A 681 -14.54 4.46 7.08
CA PRO A 681 -15.39 4.85 5.95
C PRO A 681 -15.21 6.31 5.54
N ALA A 682 -14.89 7.20 6.48
CA ALA A 682 -14.58 8.60 6.16
C ALA A 682 -13.31 8.72 5.30
N ALA A 683 -12.23 8.05 5.69
CA ALA A 683 -11.00 7.97 4.91
C ALA A 683 -11.20 7.28 3.56
N ALA A 684 -11.92 6.15 3.53
CA ALA A 684 -12.23 5.41 2.31
C ALA A 684 -13.00 6.26 1.28
N ALA A 685 -13.98 7.05 1.74
CA ALA A 685 -14.74 7.96 0.89
C ALA A 685 -13.86 9.08 0.28
N ILE A 686 -12.88 9.59 1.02
CA ILE A 686 -11.93 10.58 0.50
C ILE A 686 -11.01 9.95 -0.55
N ILE A 687 -10.52 8.73 -0.31
CA ILE A 687 -9.71 7.99 -1.28
C ILE A 687 -10.53 7.61 -2.53
N ALA A 688 -11.84 7.36 -2.41
CA ALA A 688 -12.74 7.19 -3.56
C ALA A 688 -12.76 8.46 -4.45
N LEU A 689 -12.86 9.64 -3.83
CA LEU A 689 -12.83 10.92 -4.54
C LEU A 689 -11.47 11.18 -5.20
N VAL A 690 -10.36 10.80 -4.56
CA VAL A 690 -9.02 10.89 -5.18
C VAL A 690 -8.92 9.97 -6.40
N ASN A 691 -9.40 8.72 -6.28
CA ASN A 691 -9.42 7.77 -7.39
C ASN A 691 -10.30 8.27 -8.56
N ASP A 692 -11.45 8.87 -8.28
CA ASP A 692 -12.28 9.53 -9.31
C ASP A 692 -11.53 10.67 -10.02
N ALA A 693 -10.81 11.52 -9.29
CA ALA A 693 -10.02 12.61 -9.86
C ALA A 693 -8.85 12.08 -10.73
N LEU A 694 -8.16 11.04 -10.28
CA LEU A 694 -7.08 10.37 -11.02
C LEU A 694 -7.59 9.78 -12.33
N ILE A 695 -8.66 8.98 -12.29
CA ILE A 695 -9.28 8.38 -13.48
C ILE A 695 -9.75 9.45 -14.46
N SER A 696 -10.30 10.55 -13.95
CA SER A 696 -10.76 11.69 -14.75
C SER A 696 -9.61 12.41 -15.47
N ALA A 697 -8.40 12.36 -14.92
CA ALA A 697 -7.18 12.85 -15.54
C ALA A 697 -6.38 11.79 -16.31
N GLY A 698 -6.95 10.59 -16.51
CA GLY A 698 -6.28 9.49 -17.22
C GLY A 698 -5.12 8.84 -16.46
N LYS A 699 -5.06 9.01 -15.14
CA LYS A 699 -4.07 8.38 -14.25
C LYS A 699 -4.64 7.09 -13.64
N PRO A 700 -3.77 6.12 -13.27
CA PRO A 700 -4.19 4.98 -12.45
C PRO A 700 -4.66 5.45 -11.06
N VAL A 701 -5.48 4.62 -10.42
CA VAL A 701 -5.90 4.77 -9.01
C VAL A 701 -4.73 4.59 -8.03
N LEU A 702 -4.95 4.86 -6.73
CA LEU A 702 -3.92 4.70 -5.69
C LEU A 702 -3.68 3.25 -5.22
N GLY A 703 -4.65 2.35 -5.35
CA GLY A 703 -4.51 0.95 -4.95
C GLY A 703 -3.97 0.78 -3.52
N PHE A 704 -2.98 -0.10 -3.33
CA PHE A 704 -2.33 -0.26 -2.02
C PHE A 704 -1.56 1.00 -1.60
N LEU A 705 -2.08 1.74 -0.60
CA LEU A 705 -1.64 3.10 -0.27
C LEU A 705 -0.28 3.15 0.45
N ASN A 706 0.01 2.18 1.32
CA ASN A 706 1.09 2.33 2.31
C ASN A 706 2.47 2.66 1.70
N PRO A 707 2.93 2.01 0.61
CA PRO A 707 4.21 2.37 0.02
C PRO A 707 4.27 3.84 -0.40
N TRP A 708 3.23 4.37 -1.05
CA TRP A 708 3.18 5.79 -1.43
C TRP A 708 3.12 6.71 -0.20
N LEU A 709 2.33 6.35 0.83
CA LEU A 709 2.23 7.10 2.08
C LEU A 709 3.62 7.27 2.74
N TYR A 710 4.31 6.17 3.01
CA TYR A 710 5.55 6.20 3.78
C TYR A 710 6.77 6.71 2.99
N LEU A 711 6.74 6.65 1.67
CA LEU A 711 7.88 7.07 0.82
C LEU A 711 7.82 8.55 0.43
N GLY A 712 6.78 9.27 0.88
CA GLY A 712 6.72 10.74 0.85
C GLY A 712 5.30 11.32 0.81
N GLY A 713 4.32 10.55 0.32
CA GLY A 713 2.94 11.03 0.15
C GLY A 713 2.30 11.46 1.47
N GLY A 714 2.45 10.67 2.53
CA GLY A 714 1.88 10.92 3.86
C GLY A 714 2.30 12.28 4.41
N GLY A 715 3.60 12.46 4.68
CA GLY A 715 4.15 13.70 5.25
C GLY A 715 4.04 14.95 4.37
N LEU A 716 3.68 14.82 3.09
CA LEU A 716 3.42 15.98 2.21
C LEU A 716 1.93 16.33 2.12
N THR A 717 1.03 15.35 2.21
CA THR A 717 -0.38 15.50 1.82
C THR A 717 -1.41 15.35 2.93
N PHE A 718 -0.99 14.83 4.09
CA PHE A 718 -1.86 14.65 5.25
C PHE A 718 -1.68 15.81 6.25
N THR A 719 -2.70 16.05 7.07
CA THR A 719 -2.64 16.98 8.20
C THR A 719 -2.04 16.25 9.40
N ASP A 720 -0.80 16.62 9.74
CA ASP A 720 0.00 16.06 10.83
C ASP A 720 -0.66 16.30 12.22
N VAL A 721 -0.92 15.23 12.97
CA VAL A 721 -1.68 15.26 14.24
C VAL A 721 -0.72 15.21 15.43
N THR A 722 -0.09 16.34 15.72
CA THR A 722 1.01 16.43 16.71
C THR A 722 0.58 16.48 18.18
N LYS A 723 -0.67 16.11 18.52
CA LYS A 723 -1.24 16.29 19.88
C LYS A 723 -2.11 15.12 20.34
N GLY A 724 -1.83 14.66 21.56
CA GLY A 724 -2.55 13.59 22.25
C GLY A 724 -1.68 12.35 22.48
N SER A 725 -2.27 11.28 22.98
CA SER A 725 -1.65 9.96 23.13
C SER A 725 -2.73 8.89 23.04
N ILE A 726 -2.43 7.73 22.47
CA ILE A 726 -3.31 6.56 22.60
C ILE A 726 -3.09 5.90 23.95
N LEU A 727 -4.03 6.14 24.87
CA LEU A 727 -3.98 5.62 26.23
C LEU A 727 -4.44 4.16 26.27
N GLY A 728 -3.90 3.38 27.19
CA GLY A 728 -4.32 2.00 27.43
C GLY A 728 -3.47 1.31 28.50
N CYS A 729 -3.99 0.21 29.03
CA CYS A 729 -3.27 -0.72 29.92
C CYS A 729 -2.60 -0.12 31.17
N ASN A 730 -3.18 0.97 31.70
CA ASN A 730 -2.60 1.78 32.78
C ASN A 730 -1.20 2.34 32.48
N THR A 731 -0.94 2.67 31.21
CA THR A 731 0.31 3.30 30.74
C THR A 731 0.06 4.69 30.16
N THR A 732 1.11 5.50 30.05
CA THR A 732 1.16 6.78 29.31
C THR A 732 0.91 6.62 27.80
N GLY A 733 1.16 5.43 27.27
CA GLY A 733 0.90 5.03 25.90
C GLY A 733 1.78 5.70 24.86
N PHE A 734 1.35 5.64 23.60
CA PHE A 734 2.10 6.20 22.48
C PHE A 734 1.63 7.63 22.18
N PRO A 735 2.48 8.66 22.39
CA PRO A 735 2.13 10.04 22.11
C PRO A 735 2.07 10.30 20.60
N ALA A 736 1.21 11.24 20.22
CA ALA A 736 1.26 11.86 18.91
C ALA A 736 2.51 12.76 18.80
N SER A 737 3.12 12.82 17.61
CA SER A 737 4.41 13.48 17.39
C SER A 737 4.43 14.18 16.03
N LYS A 738 5.60 14.65 15.58
CA LYS A 738 5.75 15.24 14.25
C LYS A 738 6.03 14.15 13.21
N GLY A 739 5.27 14.14 12.12
CA GLY A 739 5.42 13.16 11.03
C GLY A 739 4.56 11.93 11.29
N TRP A 740 5.09 10.74 11.01
CA TRP A 740 4.37 9.51 11.35
C TRP A 740 4.52 9.17 12.83
N ASP A 741 3.41 8.80 13.47
CA ASP A 741 3.41 8.27 14.84
C ASP A 741 2.46 7.07 15.02
N VAL A 742 2.62 6.36 16.15
CA VAL A 742 1.83 5.17 16.52
C VAL A 742 0.42 5.54 17.02
N ALA A 743 0.13 6.83 17.23
CA ALA A 743 -1.15 7.30 17.76
C ALA A 743 -2.17 7.71 16.68
N SER A 744 -1.67 8.17 15.53
CA SER A 744 -2.44 8.80 14.47
C SER A 744 -1.96 8.44 13.04
N GLY A 745 -0.82 7.76 12.90
CA GLY A 745 -0.24 7.44 11.62
C GLY A 745 0.40 8.67 10.98
N TRP A 746 0.19 8.88 9.68
CA TRP A 746 0.56 10.13 8.99
C TRP A 746 -0.42 11.29 9.24
N GLY A 747 -1.39 11.13 10.15
CA GLY A 747 -2.46 12.10 10.37
C GLY A 747 -3.62 11.94 9.38
N THR A 748 -4.34 13.03 9.06
CA THR A 748 -5.63 12.96 8.34
C THR A 748 -5.55 13.35 6.86
N PRO A 749 -6.31 12.71 5.96
CA PRO A 749 -6.20 12.95 4.51
C PRO A 749 -6.75 14.32 4.11
N TYR A 750 -5.92 15.16 3.49
CA TYR A 750 -6.34 16.45 2.94
C TYR A 750 -6.38 16.42 1.40
N PHE A 751 -7.58 16.29 0.84
CA PHE A 751 -7.82 15.99 -0.57
C PHE A 751 -7.07 16.92 -1.56
N PRO A 752 -7.07 18.26 -1.40
CA PRO A 752 -6.37 19.14 -2.35
C PRO A 752 -4.87 18.89 -2.45
N LYS A 753 -4.17 18.64 -1.32
CA LYS A 753 -2.74 18.33 -1.33
C LYS A 753 -2.44 16.95 -1.90
N ILE A 754 -3.32 15.98 -1.67
CA ILE A 754 -3.21 14.64 -2.28
C ILE A 754 -3.25 14.79 -3.81
N LEU A 755 -4.20 15.55 -4.35
CA LEU A 755 -4.27 15.84 -5.79
C LEU A 755 -3.01 16.55 -6.30
N GLU A 756 -2.57 17.61 -5.63
CA GLU A 756 -1.38 18.39 -6.00
C GLU A 756 -0.12 17.49 -6.09
N ASN A 757 0.13 16.66 -5.06
CA ASN A 757 1.25 15.72 -5.02
C ASN A 757 1.19 14.65 -6.12
N LEU A 758 -0.01 14.25 -6.53
CA LEU A 758 -0.22 13.32 -7.63
C LEU A 758 -0.17 13.99 -9.00
N GLY A 759 0.14 15.29 -9.07
CA GLY A 759 0.19 16.08 -10.30
C GLY A 759 -1.18 16.27 -10.93
N ILE A 760 -2.21 16.45 -10.11
CA ILE A 760 -3.55 16.91 -10.47
C ILE A 760 -3.65 18.35 -9.95
N GLY A 761 -3.66 19.33 -10.85
CA GLY A 761 -3.74 20.75 -10.47
C GLY A 761 -5.07 21.10 -9.79
N PRO A 762 -5.15 22.25 -9.10
CA PRO A 762 -6.40 22.73 -8.53
C PRO A 762 -7.46 22.89 -9.63
N THR A 763 -8.58 22.18 -9.48
CA THR A 763 -9.72 22.17 -10.41
C THR A 763 -10.75 23.22 -10.05
#